data_AF-A0AAN9APH6-F1
#
_entry.id   AF-A0AAN9APH6-F1
#
_cell.length_a   1.000
_cell.length_b   1.000
_cell.length_c   1.000
_cell.angle_alpha   90.00
_cell.angle_beta   90.00
_cell.angle_gamma   90.00
#
_symmetry.space_group_name_H-M   'P 1'
#
loop_
_entity.id
_entity.type
_entity.pdbx_description
1 polymer ?
#
loop_
_entity_poly.entity_id
_entity_poly.type
_entity_poly.pdbx_seq_one_letter_code
_entity_poly.pdbx_strand_id
1 'polypeptide(L)'
;MADLPQFQVLLEGILSADNNIRTQSEAALDTLPEPTRLALLVQCVRKQDVSLEVRTMACILLRRMFTTNFEELWPKLPPELQNGLKTELLLALKEEQTPAVRKKICEAIAELARNMLDDNGTNNWQDVLKLMFELASTGNPGLVEGALHIFTMFPGIFGNQQNHYLDVIKQMLGQSLQTRNAPQVVYEAVRATTAFLVNNEKETHVQVHMKDLLPHIIQGVADSVTSQEDDSVLKCLIEMAESTPKFLRPSIEQLFPFCLKLMSDRELPDSWRQLGMEVIVTMSETAPAMVRKYSKFIPLLVPQVLAMMVDLDEEDEWAFQDEVEDEDHDSNAIAAESGLDRLACALGGKTMLPHIVATISTMLSHEDWRYRHAALMAVSACGEGCHSQMELMLDEIVNAILPYLSDPHPRVRYAACNAFGQLCTDFGPNCQRKFHEKIMPGLLSVLDDDSVPRVQAHGAAALVNFSEDCPKGILVQYLPTIITKLELLMTSKFKEHVEKGNKLVLEQVIVTLASVADTAEDKFTEYYDRFMPCLKYIIQNATTDNLRLLRGKTIECISLIGLAVGREKFSQDCNEVMQLLLKTQTDQQDLADDDPQISYMISAWARMCKILGKEFQQYLPMVMGPVLKAASLKPEVALIDSDDMKDMENDEDWQFVTIGDQQNFGIRTAGLEEKATACQMLVCYARELKEAFAEYSEEVVKIMVPLLKFYFHDDVRIAASESLPCLLECASIRGETYVSDMWSNYICPNLLKAIEIEPEQSVLPEHLNSFAKCVEKLGKGCLSDADTEILVTLMNRLLQNHFERQAQRQEKRKDEDYDDVVEEGLMEEDDEDVYILSKIADILHAFFGTHKQEFLPVFEKVMPYFIKMLATDRPWADKQWALCVWDDVLEHTGPMSAKYQNMFLQPIVEYITDKQSEVRQAAAYGIGVMAQFGGLVYADVCPECIPRLVSVIEHPDSKQVENINATENAISAVVKICKYNGSKVNVDEIIPRLMHWLPVTEDPDEAIHIYNYVCDLLEANHPGVMGENGANLPHIFSIIAEAIMQEILESSSDVYMRLLNIVRQVQTSEEMFQACLAQCSHEQQKALSDALSK
;
A
#
# COMPACT_ATOMS: atom_id res chain seq x y z
N MET A 1 -32.16 -3.09 -48.04
CA MET A 1 -30.71 -2.86 -47.98
C MET A 1 -30.53 -1.36 -48.06
N ALA A 2 -29.95 -0.75 -47.03
CA ALA A 2 -29.58 0.67 -47.11
C ALA A 2 -28.61 0.83 -48.28
N ASP A 3 -28.89 1.78 -49.17
CA ASP A 3 -27.91 2.21 -50.17
C ASP A 3 -26.93 3.21 -49.52
N LEU A 4 -25.77 3.40 -50.15
CA LEU A 4 -24.70 4.26 -49.62
C LEU A 4 -25.18 5.70 -49.27
N PRO A 5 -26.06 6.35 -50.04
CA PRO A 5 -26.62 7.66 -49.66
C PRO A 5 -27.45 7.63 -48.37
N GLN A 6 -28.27 6.60 -48.15
CA GLN A 6 -29.02 6.45 -46.89
C GLN A 6 -28.10 6.22 -45.69
N PHE A 7 -27.00 5.50 -45.91
CA PHE A 7 -25.99 5.27 -44.87
C PHE A 7 -25.21 6.55 -44.51
N GLN A 8 -24.96 7.43 -45.48
CA GLN A 8 -24.33 8.74 -45.22
C GLN A 8 -25.22 9.62 -44.33
N VAL A 9 -26.53 9.69 -44.64
CA VAL A 9 -27.50 10.43 -43.82
C VAL A 9 -27.57 9.86 -42.39
N LEU A 10 -27.40 8.55 -42.24
CA LEU A 10 -27.35 7.91 -40.93
C LEU A 10 -26.13 8.36 -40.11
N LEU A 11 -24.95 8.43 -40.74
CA LEU A 11 -23.74 8.92 -40.09
C LEU A 11 -23.82 10.43 -39.78
N GLU A 12 -24.44 11.23 -40.65
CA GLU A 12 -24.74 12.65 -40.37
C GLU A 12 -25.68 12.79 -39.15
N GLY A 13 -26.65 11.88 -39.00
CA GLY A 13 -27.56 11.85 -37.87
C GLY A 13 -26.86 11.55 -36.52
N ILE A 14 -25.82 10.71 -36.52
CA ILE A 14 -25.00 10.42 -35.33
C ILE A 14 -24.22 11.66 -34.89
N LEU A 15 -23.82 12.52 -35.84
CA LEU A 15 -23.10 13.77 -35.59
C LEU A 15 -24.03 14.94 -35.21
N SER A 16 -25.35 14.71 -35.07
CA SER A 16 -26.33 15.74 -34.74
C SER A 16 -26.21 16.20 -33.28
N ALA A 17 -26.36 17.51 -33.05
CA ALA A 17 -26.48 18.08 -31.71
C ALA A 17 -27.82 17.76 -31.02
N ASP A 18 -28.84 17.27 -31.76
CA ASP A 18 -30.11 16.82 -31.18
C ASP A 18 -30.00 15.36 -30.72
N ASN A 19 -30.05 15.16 -29.41
CA ASN A 19 -30.00 13.84 -28.78
C ASN A 19 -31.03 12.85 -29.36
N ASN A 20 -32.23 13.30 -29.73
CA ASN A 20 -33.24 12.39 -30.31
C ASN A 20 -32.82 11.87 -31.68
N ILE A 21 -32.23 12.73 -32.51
CA ILE A 21 -31.75 12.37 -33.85
C ILE A 21 -30.52 11.46 -33.73
N ARG A 22 -29.61 11.77 -32.81
CA ARG A 22 -28.40 10.97 -32.54
C ARG A 22 -28.77 9.56 -32.07
N THR A 23 -29.54 9.44 -30.99
CA THR A 23 -29.95 8.14 -30.44
C THR A 23 -30.78 7.31 -31.43
N GLN A 24 -31.65 7.96 -32.23
CA GLN A 24 -32.39 7.26 -33.28
C GLN A 24 -31.46 6.74 -34.39
N SER A 25 -30.42 7.49 -34.73
CA SER A 25 -29.45 7.12 -35.77
C SER A 25 -28.49 6.03 -35.30
N GLU A 26 -28.04 6.08 -34.03
CA GLU A 26 -27.27 5.01 -33.38
C GLU A 26 -28.07 3.70 -33.34
N ALA A 27 -29.32 3.74 -32.86
CA ALA A 27 -30.19 2.57 -32.84
C ALA A 27 -30.43 1.99 -34.25
N ALA A 28 -30.63 2.85 -35.26
CA ALA A 28 -30.79 2.41 -36.64
C ALA A 28 -29.50 1.82 -37.23
N LEU A 29 -28.32 2.35 -36.87
CA LEU A 29 -27.02 1.79 -37.22
C LEU A 29 -26.89 0.37 -36.66
N ASP A 30 -27.29 0.16 -35.41
CA ASP A 30 -27.22 -1.14 -34.74
C ASP A 30 -28.12 -2.21 -35.32
N THR A 31 -29.23 -1.82 -35.98
CA THR A 31 -30.07 -2.78 -36.71
C THR A 31 -29.46 -3.30 -38.02
N LEU A 32 -28.41 -2.67 -38.55
CA LEU A 32 -27.78 -3.11 -39.80
C LEU A 32 -26.91 -4.36 -39.57
N PRO A 33 -27.01 -5.39 -40.44
CA PRO A 33 -26.13 -6.56 -40.36
C PRO A 33 -24.66 -6.14 -40.43
N GLU A 34 -23.83 -6.65 -39.52
CA GLU A 34 -22.42 -6.26 -39.39
C GLU A 34 -21.62 -6.37 -40.71
N PRO A 35 -21.76 -7.42 -41.55
CA PRO A 35 -21.06 -7.48 -42.83
C PRO A 35 -21.45 -6.35 -43.79
N THR A 36 -22.71 -5.91 -43.74
CA THR A 36 -23.22 -4.81 -44.57
C THR A 36 -22.72 -3.48 -44.04
N ARG A 37 -22.74 -3.30 -42.71
CA ARG A 37 -22.19 -2.12 -42.03
C ARG A 37 -20.71 -1.93 -42.36
N LEU A 38 -19.92 -3.00 -42.24
CA LEU A 38 -18.49 -3.00 -42.55
C LEU A 38 -18.20 -2.58 -44.00
N ALA A 39 -18.93 -3.15 -44.97
CA ALA A 39 -18.76 -2.81 -46.38
C ALA A 39 -19.16 -1.35 -46.68
N LEU A 40 -20.23 -0.84 -46.07
CA LEU A 40 -20.68 0.54 -46.25
C LEU A 40 -19.72 1.55 -45.61
N LEU A 41 -19.14 1.24 -44.44
CA LEU A 41 -18.11 2.06 -43.81
C LEU A 41 -16.89 2.22 -44.71
N VAL A 42 -16.33 1.12 -45.24
CA VAL A 42 -15.18 1.17 -46.16
C VAL A 42 -15.50 1.97 -47.43
N GLN A 43 -16.72 1.83 -47.99
CA GLN A 43 -17.16 2.64 -49.14
C GLN A 43 -17.26 4.13 -48.82
N CYS A 44 -17.75 4.51 -47.63
CA CYS A 44 -17.78 5.90 -47.18
C CYS A 44 -16.36 6.48 -47.04
N VAL A 45 -15.43 5.70 -46.50
CA VAL A 45 -14.02 6.11 -46.38
C VAL A 45 -13.40 6.41 -47.75
N ARG A 46 -13.68 5.59 -48.77
CA ARG A 46 -13.12 5.72 -50.13
C ARG A 46 -13.63 6.91 -50.94
N LYS A 47 -14.80 7.45 -50.61
CA LYS A 47 -15.48 8.46 -51.41
C LYS A 47 -15.07 9.89 -51.02
N GLN A 48 -14.45 10.61 -51.95
CA GLN A 48 -14.03 12.01 -51.73
C GLN A 48 -15.17 13.04 -51.84
N ASP A 49 -16.35 12.63 -52.33
CA ASP A 49 -17.57 13.47 -52.42
C ASP A 49 -18.38 13.53 -51.12
N VAL A 50 -17.91 12.88 -50.05
CA VAL A 50 -18.53 12.83 -48.73
C VAL A 50 -17.86 13.86 -47.80
N SER A 51 -18.63 14.46 -46.89
CA SER A 51 -18.10 15.44 -45.93
C SER A 51 -16.98 14.86 -45.05
N LEU A 52 -16.08 15.73 -44.60
CA LEU A 52 -14.92 15.36 -43.79
C LEU A 52 -15.35 14.66 -42.49
N GLU A 53 -16.40 15.18 -41.86
CA GLU A 53 -16.93 14.73 -40.58
C GLU A 53 -17.50 13.31 -40.70
N VAL A 54 -18.25 13.04 -41.77
CA VAL A 54 -18.83 11.71 -42.04
C VAL A 54 -17.74 10.68 -42.38
N ARG A 55 -16.73 11.07 -43.15
CA ARG A 55 -15.58 10.19 -43.47
C ARG A 55 -14.76 9.87 -42.21
N THR A 56 -14.59 10.85 -41.33
CA THR A 56 -13.89 10.69 -40.04
C THR A 56 -14.67 9.74 -39.13
N MET A 57 -15.98 9.97 -38.96
CA MET A 57 -16.86 9.08 -38.19
C MET A 57 -16.87 7.66 -38.75
N ALA A 58 -16.90 7.50 -40.08
CA ALA A 58 -16.81 6.19 -40.71
C ALA A 58 -15.51 5.44 -40.38
N CYS A 59 -14.37 6.14 -40.28
CA CYS A 59 -13.10 5.53 -39.88
C CYS A 59 -13.11 5.12 -38.40
N ILE A 60 -13.66 5.96 -37.51
CA ILE A 60 -13.76 5.67 -36.06
C ILE A 60 -14.63 4.43 -35.82
N LEU A 61 -15.82 4.39 -36.43
CA LEU A 61 -16.71 3.23 -36.32
C LEU A 61 -16.09 1.97 -36.92
N LEU A 62 -15.33 2.11 -38.01
CA LEU A 62 -14.61 0.99 -38.61
C LEU A 62 -13.54 0.43 -37.67
N ARG A 63 -12.73 1.30 -37.05
CA ARG A 63 -11.74 0.92 -36.02
C ARG A 63 -12.43 0.19 -34.87
N ARG A 64 -13.47 0.78 -34.28
CA ARG A 64 -14.24 0.19 -33.17
C ARG A 64 -14.78 -1.20 -33.50
N MET A 65 -15.31 -1.42 -34.71
CA MET A 65 -15.78 -2.74 -35.14
C MET A 65 -14.66 -3.79 -35.19
N PHE A 66 -13.44 -3.41 -35.58
CA PHE A 66 -12.28 -4.31 -35.53
C PHE A 66 -11.79 -4.55 -34.10
N THR A 67 -11.90 -3.56 -33.21
CA THR A 67 -11.50 -3.72 -31.81
C THR A 67 -12.44 -4.64 -31.03
N THR A 68 -13.77 -4.46 -31.16
CA THR A 68 -14.74 -5.13 -30.26
C THR A 68 -15.30 -6.45 -30.80
N ASN A 69 -15.45 -6.60 -32.12
CA ASN A 69 -16.26 -7.67 -32.70
C ASN A 69 -15.48 -8.55 -33.69
N PHE A 70 -14.16 -8.43 -33.80
CA PHE A 70 -13.39 -9.09 -34.87
C PHE A 70 -13.50 -10.62 -34.85
N GLU A 71 -13.31 -11.26 -33.69
CA GLU A 71 -13.34 -12.73 -33.58
C GLU A 71 -14.67 -13.34 -34.03
N GLU A 72 -15.77 -12.63 -33.77
CA GLU A 72 -17.10 -13.08 -34.18
C GLU A 72 -17.42 -12.72 -35.64
N LEU A 73 -17.02 -11.53 -36.07
CA LEU A 73 -17.36 -10.95 -37.39
C LEU A 73 -16.51 -11.54 -38.51
N TRP A 74 -15.19 -11.49 -38.37
CA TRP A 74 -14.24 -11.72 -39.46
C TRP A 74 -14.32 -13.14 -40.04
N PRO A 75 -14.41 -14.23 -39.23
CA PRO A 75 -14.51 -15.59 -39.75
C PRO A 75 -15.81 -15.87 -40.52
N LYS A 76 -16.87 -15.09 -40.28
CA LYS A 76 -18.18 -15.24 -40.96
C LYS A 76 -18.20 -14.61 -42.36
N LEU A 77 -17.21 -13.77 -42.70
CA LEU A 77 -17.12 -13.10 -44.00
C LEU A 77 -16.56 -14.03 -45.09
N PRO A 78 -17.10 -14.01 -46.33
CA PRO A 78 -16.49 -14.72 -47.44
C PRO A 78 -15.05 -14.26 -47.70
N PRO A 79 -14.10 -15.16 -48.05
CA PRO A 79 -12.71 -14.78 -48.32
C PRO A 79 -12.54 -13.71 -49.41
N GLU A 80 -13.45 -13.69 -50.39
CA GLU A 80 -13.51 -12.66 -51.44
C GLU A 80 -13.79 -11.27 -50.86
N LEU A 81 -14.71 -11.19 -49.89
CA LEU A 81 -15.05 -9.93 -49.21
C LEU A 81 -13.93 -9.50 -48.26
N GLN A 82 -13.33 -10.42 -47.50
CA GLN A 82 -12.16 -10.13 -46.67
C GLN A 82 -11.00 -9.55 -47.50
N ASN A 83 -10.68 -10.17 -48.64
CA ASN A 83 -9.64 -9.67 -49.54
C ASN A 83 -10.01 -8.35 -50.22
N GLY A 84 -11.28 -8.17 -50.58
CA GLY A 84 -11.79 -6.90 -51.10
C GLY A 84 -11.65 -5.75 -50.10
N LEU A 85 -12.08 -5.96 -48.84
CA LEU A 85 -12.00 -4.96 -47.77
C LEU A 85 -10.55 -4.56 -47.48
N LYS A 86 -9.64 -5.55 -47.36
CA LYS A 86 -8.20 -5.28 -47.21
C LYS A 86 -7.68 -4.42 -48.36
N THR A 87 -7.99 -4.78 -49.60
CA THR A 87 -7.51 -4.05 -50.79
C THR A 87 -8.03 -2.62 -50.81
N GLU A 88 -9.33 -2.41 -50.56
CA GLU A 88 -9.93 -1.08 -50.55
C GLU A 88 -9.34 -0.19 -49.44
N LEU A 89 -9.07 -0.73 -48.24
CA LEU A 89 -8.44 0.05 -47.17
C LEU A 89 -7.02 0.51 -47.53
N LEU A 90 -6.21 -0.38 -48.11
CA LEU A 90 -4.86 -0.02 -48.57
C LEU A 90 -4.91 1.04 -49.68
N LEU A 91 -5.89 0.97 -50.58
CA LEU A 91 -6.11 1.98 -51.63
C LEU A 91 -6.63 3.31 -51.07
N ALA A 92 -7.51 3.27 -50.06
CA ALA A 92 -7.99 4.47 -49.36
C ALA A 92 -6.81 5.29 -48.81
N LEU A 93 -5.86 4.61 -48.17
CA LEU A 93 -4.64 5.25 -47.67
C LEU A 93 -3.78 5.86 -48.78
N LYS A 94 -3.54 5.14 -49.89
CA LYS A 94 -2.71 5.63 -51.01
C LYS A 94 -3.28 6.89 -51.67
N GLU A 95 -4.60 7.01 -51.73
CA GLU A 95 -5.29 8.09 -52.47
C GLU A 95 -5.68 9.28 -51.57
N GLU A 96 -5.67 9.12 -50.24
CA GLU A 96 -6.09 10.16 -49.30
C GLU A 96 -5.16 11.38 -49.31
N GLN A 97 -5.76 12.57 -49.39
CA GLN A 97 -5.05 13.85 -49.40
C GLN A 97 -5.18 14.60 -48.07
N THR A 98 -6.23 14.31 -47.28
CA THR A 98 -6.54 14.99 -46.03
C THR A 98 -5.81 14.32 -44.85
N PRO A 99 -4.90 15.01 -44.15
CA PRO A 99 -4.13 14.42 -43.05
C PRO A 99 -4.99 13.79 -41.95
N ALA A 100 -6.05 14.49 -41.50
CA ALA A 100 -6.93 14.00 -40.44
C ALA A 100 -7.60 12.66 -40.78
N VAL A 101 -8.12 12.52 -42.00
CA VAL A 101 -8.73 11.26 -42.47
C VAL A 101 -7.67 10.19 -42.70
N ARG A 102 -6.52 10.57 -43.26
CA ARG A 102 -5.39 9.65 -43.48
C ARG A 102 -4.97 8.98 -42.18
N LYS A 103 -4.84 9.76 -41.10
CA LYS A 103 -4.53 9.25 -39.76
C LYS A 103 -5.56 8.22 -39.30
N LYS A 104 -6.86 8.54 -39.34
CA LYS A 104 -7.93 7.61 -38.95
C LYS A 104 -8.01 6.34 -39.83
N ILE A 105 -7.67 6.43 -41.12
CA ILE A 105 -7.53 5.25 -41.99
C ILE A 105 -6.37 4.37 -41.51
N CYS A 106 -5.21 4.96 -41.18
CA CYS A 106 -4.06 4.24 -40.65
C CYS A 106 -4.40 3.52 -39.33
N GLU A 107 -5.14 4.16 -38.42
CA GLU A 107 -5.59 3.54 -37.17
C GLU A 107 -6.47 2.30 -37.44
N ALA A 108 -7.43 2.40 -38.35
CA ALA A 108 -8.27 1.25 -38.74
C ALA A 108 -7.47 0.13 -39.43
N ILE A 109 -6.45 0.47 -40.23
CA ILE A 109 -5.54 -0.51 -40.85
C ILE A 109 -4.68 -1.21 -39.79
N ALA A 110 -4.13 -0.47 -38.83
CA ALA A 110 -3.33 -1.02 -37.74
C ALA A 110 -4.14 -2.00 -36.88
N GLU A 111 -5.37 -1.61 -36.51
CA GLU A 111 -6.28 -2.47 -35.76
C GLU A 111 -6.61 -3.77 -36.51
N LEU A 112 -6.92 -3.66 -37.81
CA LEU A 112 -7.15 -4.84 -38.62
C LEU A 112 -5.89 -5.72 -38.74
N ALA A 113 -4.71 -5.12 -38.86
CA ALA A 113 -3.45 -5.86 -38.94
C ALA A 113 -3.12 -6.59 -37.64
N ARG A 114 -3.44 -6.00 -36.48
CA ARG A 114 -3.25 -6.61 -35.15
C ARG A 114 -4.06 -7.89 -35.02
N ASN A 115 -5.34 -7.81 -35.35
CA ASN A 115 -6.27 -8.93 -35.33
C ASN A 115 -5.95 -10.04 -36.37
N MET A 116 -4.99 -9.81 -37.27
CA MET A 116 -4.55 -10.78 -38.28
C MET A 116 -3.29 -11.57 -37.87
N LEU A 117 -2.77 -11.34 -36.66
CA LEU A 117 -1.80 -12.24 -36.02
C LEU A 117 -2.48 -13.54 -35.59
N ASP A 118 -1.89 -14.68 -35.93
CA ASP A 118 -2.32 -15.98 -35.42
C ASP A 118 -1.70 -16.32 -34.04
N ASP A 119 -2.17 -17.41 -33.43
CA ASP A 119 -1.66 -17.92 -32.14
C ASP A 119 -0.15 -18.23 -32.15
N ASN A 120 0.47 -18.38 -33.33
CA ASN A 120 1.91 -18.60 -33.49
C ASN A 120 2.69 -17.28 -33.67
N GLY A 121 2.01 -16.14 -33.58
CA GLY A 121 2.57 -14.81 -33.78
C GLY A 121 2.92 -14.52 -35.24
N THR A 122 2.25 -15.13 -36.22
CA THR A 122 2.47 -14.88 -37.65
C THR A 122 1.39 -13.97 -38.21
N ASN A 123 1.79 -12.87 -38.85
CA ASN A 123 0.84 -11.95 -39.49
C ASN A 123 0.35 -12.50 -40.83
N ASN A 124 -0.95 -12.78 -40.93
CA ASN A 124 -1.58 -13.33 -42.13
C ASN A 124 -1.85 -12.29 -43.24
N TRP A 125 -1.64 -10.99 -42.96
CA TRP A 125 -1.85 -9.91 -43.92
C TRP A 125 -0.53 -9.36 -44.50
N GLN A 126 0.20 -10.20 -45.23
CA GLN A 126 1.53 -9.83 -45.77
C GLN A 126 1.54 -8.58 -46.69
N ASP A 127 0.41 -8.21 -47.29
CA ASP A 127 0.34 -7.03 -48.16
C ASP A 127 0.38 -5.70 -47.38
N VAL A 128 -0.03 -5.67 -46.11
CA VAL A 128 0.10 -4.47 -45.27
C VAL A 128 1.57 -4.17 -44.97
N LEU A 129 2.38 -5.22 -44.73
CA LEU A 129 3.82 -5.10 -44.49
C LEU A 129 4.54 -4.54 -45.72
N LYS A 130 4.22 -5.07 -46.90
CA LYS A 130 4.77 -4.57 -48.17
C LYS A 130 4.38 -3.12 -48.42
N LEU A 131 3.12 -2.79 -48.17
CA LEU A 131 2.63 -1.42 -48.34
C LEU A 131 3.38 -0.45 -47.42
N MET A 132 3.52 -0.80 -46.14
CA MET A 132 4.16 0.08 -45.16
C MET A 132 5.58 0.45 -45.58
N PHE A 133 6.40 -0.52 -46.01
CA PHE A 133 7.74 -0.24 -46.53
C PHE A 133 7.74 0.52 -47.86
N GLU A 134 6.78 0.25 -48.76
CA GLU A 134 6.59 1.00 -50.00
C GLU A 134 6.32 2.48 -49.70
N LEU A 135 5.35 2.77 -48.82
CA LEU A 135 4.92 4.11 -48.43
C LEU A 135 6.04 4.88 -47.72
N ALA A 136 6.76 4.23 -46.81
CA ALA A 136 7.89 4.84 -46.09
C ALA A 136 9.06 5.22 -47.02
N SER A 137 9.16 4.57 -48.19
CA SER A 137 10.19 4.87 -49.20
C SER A 137 9.72 5.87 -50.28
N THR A 138 8.49 6.39 -50.18
CA THR A 138 7.98 7.37 -51.14
C THR A 138 8.56 8.77 -50.91
N GLY A 139 8.57 9.60 -51.95
CA GLY A 139 8.91 11.03 -51.82
C GLY A 139 7.76 11.90 -51.30
N ASN A 140 6.63 11.32 -50.87
CA ASN A 140 5.46 12.06 -50.40
C ASN A 140 5.43 12.04 -48.85
N PRO A 141 5.67 13.19 -48.18
CA PRO A 141 5.72 13.24 -46.72
C PRO A 141 4.47 12.70 -46.02
N GLY A 142 3.27 12.94 -46.57
CA GLY A 142 2.03 12.48 -45.96
C GLY A 142 1.87 10.96 -46.00
N LEU A 143 2.39 10.30 -47.03
CA LEU A 143 2.36 8.83 -47.11
C LEU A 143 3.42 8.18 -46.22
N VAL A 144 4.59 8.82 -46.09
CA VAL A 144 5.63 8.39 -45.13
C VAL A 144 5.10 8.50 -43.71
N GLU A 145 4.50 9.64 -43.35
CA GLU A 145 3.79 9.85 -42.08
C GLU A 145 2.73 8.76 -41.85
N GLY A 146 1.89 8.46 -42.85
CA GLY A 146 0.88 7.40 -42.73
C GLY A 146 1.48 6.00 -42.46
N ALA A 147 2.61 5.67 -43.10
CA ALA A 147 3.30 4.40 -42.86
C ALA A 147 3.87 4.31 -41.44
N LEU A 148 4.49 5.40 -40.98
CA LEU A 148 5.00 5.51 -39.61
C LEU A 148 3.86 5.42 -38.61
N HIS A 149 2.72 6.06 -38.87
CA HIS A 149 1.57 6.03 -37.98
C HIS A 149 0.98 4.63 -37.83
N ILE A 150 0.87 3.83 -38.90
CA ILE A 150 0.48 2.41 -38.78
C ILE A 150 1.45 1.67 -37.84
N PHE A 151 2.75 1.96 -37.96
CA PHE A 151 3.77 1.32 -37.13
C PHE A 151 3.75 1.80 -35.68
N THR A 152 3.50 3.09 -35.42
CA THR A 152 3.28 3.64 -34.07
C THR A 152 2.11 2.94 -33.38
N MET A 153 1.00 2.76 -34.11
CA MET A 153 -0.23 2.16 -33.59
C MET A 153 -0.09 0.65 -33.33
N PHE A 154 0.71 -0.05 -34.12
CA PHE A 154 0.96 -1.49 -33.96
C PHE A 154 2.43 -1.83 -34.26
N PRO A 155 3.35 -1.62 -33.31
CA PRO A 155 4.78 -1.87 -33.51
C PRO A 155 5.11 -3.36 -33.70
N GLY A 156 4.29 -4.24 -33.12
CA GLY A 156 4.38 -5.70 -33.22
C GLY A 156 3.93 -6.31 -34.55
N ILE A 157 3.70 -5.51 -35.60
CA ILE A 157 3.11 -5.95 -36.89
C ILE A 157 3.83 -7.11 -37.57
N PHE A 158 5.11 -7.30 -37.28
CA PHE A 158 5.94 -8.38 -37.83
C PHE A 158 5.87 -9.70 -37.06
N GLY A 159 5.31 -9.69 -35.84
CA GLY A 159 5.22 -10.85 -34.96
C GLY A 159 6.55 -11.60 -34.82
N ASN A 160 6.51 -12.93 -35.00
CA ASN A 160 7.68 -13.80 -34.91
C ASN A 160 8.77 -13.55 -35.99
N GLN A 161 8.47 -12.75 -37.02
CA GLN A 161 9.41 -12.38 -38.08
C GLN A 161 10.18 -11.09 -37.78
N GLN A 162 9.91 -10.41 -36.66
CA GLN A 162 10.53 -9.13 -36.31
C GLN A 162 12.06 -9.13 -36.47
N ASN A 163 12.74 -10.15 -35.95
CA ASN A 163 14.20 -10.26 -36.03
C ASN A 163 14.74 -10.34 -37.47
N HIS A 164 13.93 -10.82 -38.42
CA HIS A 164 14.30 -10.84 -39.84
C HIS A 164 14.25 -9.45 -40.49
N TYR A 165 13.30 -8.61 -40.06
CA TYR A 165 13.08 -7.27 -40.60
C TYR A 165 13.80 -6.17 -39.83
N LEU A 166 14.50 -6.49 -38.74
CA LEU A 166 15.05 -5.51 -37.81
C LEU A 166 15.96 -4.46 -38.47
N ASP A 167 16.85 -4.89 -39.38
CA ASP A 167 17.72 -3.97 -40.15
C ASP A 167 16.90 -3.00 -41.02
N VAL A 168 15.82 -3.49 -41.63
CA VAL A 168 14.95 -2.70 -42.52
C VAL A 168 14.11 -1.71 -41.69
N ILE A 169 13.62 -2.13 -40.53
CA ILE A 169 12.91 -1.26 -39.57
C ILE A 169 13.84 -0.13 -39.13
N LYS A 170 15.07 -0.46 -38.70
CA LYS A 170 16.08 0.53 -38.31
C LYS A 170 16.36 1.52 -39.43
N GLN A 171 16.53 1.03 -40.66
CA GLN A 171 16.78 1.88 -41.82
C GLN A 171 15.60 2.82 -42.10
N MET A 172 14.36 2.30 -42.05
CA MET A 172 13.14 3.08 -42.25
C MET A 172 13.03 4.22 -41.23
N LEU A 173 13.10 3.89 -39.93
CA LEU A 173 13.02 4.87 -38.84
C LEU A 173 14.15 5.91 -38.93
N GLY A 174 15.39 5.44 -39.17
CA GLY A 174 16.55 6.32 -39.28
C GLY A 174 16.49 7.30 -40.45
N GLN A 175 15.93 6.89 -41.60
CA GLN A 175 15.70 7.79 -42.73
C GLN A 175 14.63 8.83 -42.42
N SER A 176 13.51 8.41 -41.84
CA SER A 176 12.41 9.31 -41.48
C SER A 176 12.83 10.36 -40.44
N LEU A 177 13.57 9.95 -39.39
CA LEU A 177 14.11 10.86 -38.37
C LEU A 177 15.06 11.94 -38.93
N GLN A 178 15.65 11.70 -40.11
CA GLN A 178 16.58 12.65 -40.76
C GLN A 178 15.89 13.55 -41.80
N THR A 179 14.57 13.43 -42.00
CA THR A 179 13.81 14.15 -43.04
C THR A 179 13.50 15.59 -42.64
N ARG A 180 14.55 16.44 -42.58
CA ARG A 180 14.46 17.82 -42.06
C ARG A 180 13.53 18.77 -42.84
N ASN A 181 13.14 18.41 -44.06
CA ASN A 181 12.21 19.20 -44.87
C ASN A 181 10.72 18.90 -44.59
N ALA A 182 10.42 17.94 -43.71
CA ALA A 182 9.06 17.61 -43.31
C ALA A 182 9.01 17.28 -41.79
N PRO A 183 8.83 18.29 -40.91
CA PRO A 183 8.86 18.10 -39.45
C PRO A 183 7.88 17.03 -38.95
N GLN A 184 6.67 16.99 -39.51
CA GLN A 184 5.64 16.00 -39.14
C GLN A 184 6.08 14.54 -39.37
N VAL A 185 6.93 14.28 -40.38
CA VAL A 185 7.52 12.94 -40.60
C VAL A 185 8.52 12.60 -39.51
N VAL A 186 9.31 13.59 -39.05
CA VAL A 186 10.27 13.41 -37.96
C VAL A 186 9.52 13.15 -36.64
N TYR A 187 8.47 13.92 -36.35
CA TYR A 187 7.68 13.78 -35.13
C TYR A 187 7.00 12.41 -35.07
N GLU A 188 6.38 11.96 -36.16
CA GLU A 188 5.78 10.62 -36.21
C GLU A 188 6.85 9.52 -36.16
N ALA A 189 8.05 9.74 -36.72
CA ALA A 189 9.15 8.78 -36.60
C ALA A 189 9.68 8.66 -35.17
N VAL A 190 9.67 9.75 -34.39
CA VAL A 190 9.98 9.72 -32.95
C VAL A 190 8.97 8.86 -32.21
N ARG A 191 7.67 9.08 -32.42
CA ARG A 191 6.59 8.26 -31.84
C ARG A 191 6.70 6.79 -32.23
N ALA A 192 6.89 6.52 -33.53
CA ALA A 192 7.02 5.17 -34.05
C ALA A 192 8.23 4.42 -33.46
N THR A 193 9.36 5.11 -33.30
CA THR A 193 10.56 4.53 -32.68
C THR A 193 10.34 4.25 -31.19
N THR A 194 9.69 5.19 -30.49
CA THR A 194 9.32 5.08 -29.07
C THR A 194 8.40 3.89 -28.84
N ALA A 195 7.27 3.83 -29.54
CA ALA A 195 6.31 2.73 -29.44
C ALA A 195 6.96 1.37 -29.74
N PHE A 196 7.88 1.30 -30.70
CA PHE A 196 8.62 0.08 -31.00
C PHE A 196 9.58 -0.33 -29.89
N LEU A 197 10.26 0.63 -29.24
CA LEU A 197 11.15 0.35 -28.11
C LEU A 197 10.35 -0.10 -26.88
N VAL A 198 9.25 0.58 -26.56
CA VAL A 198 8.33 0.23 -25.45
C VAL A 198 7.76 -1.17 -25.65
N ASN A 199 7.27 -1.50 -26.86
CA ASN A 199 6.81 -2.86 -27.19
C ASN A 199 7.92 -3.93 -27.07
N ASN A 200 9.18 -3.53 -27.03
CA ASN A 200 10.35 -4.41 -26.93
C ASN A 200 11.18 -4.14 -25.66
N GLU A 201 10.52 -3.74 -24.56
CA GLU A 201 11.16 -3.39 -23.28
C GLU A 201 12.03 -4.52 -22.67
N LYS A 202 11.66 -5.78 -22.89
CA LYS A 202 12.39 -6.96 -22.40
C LYS A 202 13.45 -7.48 -23.37
N GLU A 203 13.47 -6.98 -24.61
CA GLU A 203 14.31 -7.50 -25.70
C GLU A 203 15.59 -6.65 -25.84
N THR A 204 16.60 -6.94 -25.00
CA THR A 204 17.84 -6.15 -24.94
C THR A 204 18.58 -6.09 -26.29
N HIS A 205 18.52 -7.15 -27.12
CA HIS A 205 19.19 -7.13 -28.43
C HIS A 205 18.54 -6.14 -29.40
N VAL A 206 17.22 -5.93 -29.33
CA VAL A 206 16.49 -4.93 -30.13
C VAL A 206 16.92 -3.53 -29.73
N GLN A 207 16.94 -3.24 -28.42
CA GLN A 207 17.36 -1.95 -27.89
C GLN A 207 18.81 -1.62 -28.29
N VAL A 208 19.73 -2.58 -28.14
CA VAL A 208 21.13 -2.42 -28.55
C VAL A 208 21.24 -2.15 -30.06
N HIS A 209 20.43 -2.82 -30.87
CA HIS A 209 20.41 -2.62 -32.32
C HIS A 209 19.92 -1.22 -32.71
N MET A 210 18.93 -0.67 -32.00
CA MET A 210 18.34 0.64 -32.29
C MET A 210 19.11 1.83 -31.72
N LYS A 211 20.14 1.63 -30.90
CA LYS A 211 20.82 2.71 -30.15
C LYS A 211 21.33 3.87 -31.02
N ASP A 212 21.71 3.59 -32.27
CA ASP A 212 22.27 4.62 -33.18
C ASP A 212 21.21 5.65 -33.62
N LEU A 213 19.91 5.36 -33.40
CA LEU A 213 18.81 6.27 -33.69
C LEU A 213 18.64 7.34 -32.59
N LEU A 214 19.09 7.07 -31.37
CA LEU A 214 18.84 7.92 -30.20
C LEU A 214 19.24 9.41 -30.39
N PRO A 215 20.40 9.76 -30.96
CA PRO A 215 20.74 11.17 -31.20
C PRO A 215 19.74 11.89 -32.12
N HIS A 216 19.17 11.16 -33.08
CA HIS A 216 18.19 11.71 -34.02
C HIS A 216 16.81 11.86 -33.36
N ILE A 217 16.46 10.97 -32.44
CA ILE A 217 15.25 11.09 -31.63
C ILE A 217 15.32 12.37 -30.79
N ILE A 218 16.41 12.57 -30.05
CA ILE A 218 16.61 13.77 -29.21
C ILE A 218 16.58 15.04 -30.07
N GLN A 219 17.17 15.00 -31.27
CA GLN A 219 17.09 16.13 -32.19
C GLN A 219 15.66 16.42 -32.65
N GLY A 220 14.87 15.38 -32.96
CA GLY A 220 13.46 15.54 -33.35
C GLY A 220 12.61 16.16 -32.23
N VAL A 221 12.86 15.75 -30.98
CA VAL A 221 12.23 16.36 -29.80
C VAL A 221 12.64 17.83 -29.65
N ALA A 222 13.93 18.13 -29.77
CA ALA A 222 14.43 19.51 -29.70
C ALA A 222 13.86 20.42 -30.80
N ASP A 223 13.67 19.87 -32.00
CA ASP A 223 13.04 20.58 -33.12
C ASP A 223 11.56 20.89 -32.79
N SER A 224 10.81 19.94 -32.19
CA SER A 224 9.42 20.17 -31.76
C SER A 224 9.29 21.22 -30.65
N VAL A 225 10.16 21.15 -29.64
CA VAL A 225 10.22 22.17 -28.57
C VAL A 225 10.49 23.56 -29.16
N THR A 226 11.41 23.65 -30.12
CA THR A 226 11.76 24.94 -30.74
C THR A 226 10.59 25.51 -31.54
N SER A 227 9.79 24.67 -32.20
CA SER A 227 8.60 25.12 -32.93
C SER A 227 7.39 25.34 -32.03
N GLN A 228 7.35 24.76 -30.82
CA GLN A 228 6.22 24.76 -29.89
C GLN A 228 4.92 24.27 -30.54
N GLU A 229 5.03 23.29 -31.45
CA GLU A 229 3.88 22.81 -32.25
C GLU A 229 3.22 21.57 -31.63
N ASP A 230 3.99 20.65 -31.03
CA ASP A 230 3.51 19.33 -30.61
C ASP A 230 4.31 18.79 -29.40
N ASP A 231 3.77 18.98 -28.20
CA ASP A 231 4.36 18.55 -26.92
C ASP A 231 4.32 17.04 -26.70
N SER A 232 3.45 16.33 -27.42
CA SER A 232 3.38 14.87 -27.41
C SER A 232 4.68 14.22 -27.89
N VAL A 233 5.51 14.94 -28.67
CA VAL A 233 6.83 14.44 -29.08
C VAL A 233 7.80 14.41 -27.89
N LEU A 234 7.68 15.35 -26.95
CA LEU A 234 8.47 15.35 -25.71
C LEU A 234 7.99 14.25 -24.75
N LYS A 235 6.67 13.97 -24.70
CA LYS A 235 6.10 12.85 -23.93
C LYS A 235 6.70 11.49 -24.32
N CYS A 236 7.13 11.30 -25.56
CA CYS A 236 7.86 10.10 -25.97
C CYS A 236 9.17 9.86 -25.20
N LEU A 237 9.84 10.92 -24.72
CA LEU A 237 11.02 10.75 -23.85
C LEU A 237 10.65 10.23 -22.47
N ILE A 238 9.47 10.62 -21.95
CA ILE A 238 8.92 10.14 -20.67
C ILE A 238 8.54 8.66 -20.82
N GLU A 239 7.82 8.28 -21.87
CA GLU A 239 7.49 6.87 -22.17
C GLU A 239 8.76 5.99 -22.27
N MET A 240 9.81 6.47 -22.94
CA MET A 240 11.09 5.75 -22.97
C MET A 240 11.79 5.70 -21.61
N ALA A 241 11.71 6.77 -20.82
CA ALA A 241 12.25 6.80 -19.47
C ALA A 241 11.52 5.80 -18.57
N GLU A 242 10.22 5.64 -18.73
CA GLU A 242 9.39 4.72 -17.96
C GLU A 242 9.69 3.26 -18.33
N SER A 243 9.55 2.87 -19.60
CA SER A 243 9.65 1.46 -20.01
C SER A 243 11.05 1.00 -20.38
N THR A 244 11.93 1.89 -20.87
CA THR A 244 13.27 1.51 -21.39
C THR A 244 14.39 2.48 -20.97
N PRO A 245 14.53 2.86 -19.69
CA PRO A 245 15.45 3.91 -19.25
C PRO A 245 16.91 3.65 -19.64
N LYS A 246 17.36 2.39 -19.62
CA LYS A 246 18.73 2.00 -20.01
C LYS A 246 19.06 2.33 -21.47
N PHE A 247 18.06 2.42 -22.36
CA PHE A 247 18.27 2.86 -23.74
C PHE A 247 18.73 4.31 -23.82
N LEU A 248 18.26 5.17 -22.91
CA LEU A 248 18.62 6.60 -22.85
C LEU A 248 20.02 6.86 -22.28
N ARG A 249 20.64 5.86 -21.60
CA ARG A 249 21.96 5.97 -20.93
C ARG A 249 23.03 6.68 -21.78
N PRO A 250 23.24 6.36 -23.08
CA PRO A 250 24.32 6.95 -23.87
C PRO A 250 24.18 8.46 -24.09
N SER A 251 22.98 9.01 -23.94
CA SER A 251 22.67 10.41 -24.25
C SER A 251 22.30 11.24 -23.02
N ILE A 252 22.40 10.72 -21.79
CA ILE A 252 22.12 11.49 -20.56
C ILE A 252 22.92 12.79 -20.51
N GLU A 253 24.17 12.76 -20.95
CA GLU A 253 25.07 13.92 -21.04
C GLU A 253 24.54 15.05 -21.95
N GLN A 254 23.65 14.74 -22.89
CA GLN A 254 22.98 15.69 -23.76
C GLN A 254 21.56 15.99 -23.28
N LEU A 255 20.85 14.95 -22.84
CA LEU A 255 19.44 14.99 -22.46
C LEU A 255 19.20 15.83 -21.20
N PHE A 256 19.98 15.61 -20.14
CA PHE A 256 19.77 16.34 -18.88
C PHE A 256 20.01 17.86 -19.05
N PRO A 257 21.10 18.32 -19.69
CA PRO A 257 21.24 19.74 -20.01
C PRO A 257 20.11 20.31 -20.88
N PHE A 258 19.56 19.50 -21.79
CA PHE A 258 18.41 19.90 -22.60
C PHE A 258 17.17 20.12 -21.72
N CYS A 259 16.79 19.15 -20.89
CA CYS A 259 15.68 19.23 -19.94
C CYS A 259 15.85 20.41 -18.96
N LEU A 260 17.03 20.58 -18.36
CA LEU A 260 17.34 21.69 -17.46
C LEU A 260 17.17 23.05 -18.15
N LYS A 261 17.50 23.15 -19.44
CA LYS A 261 17.27 24.36 -20.22
C LYS A 261 15.78 24.64 -20.38
N LEU A 262 14.96 23.61 -20.65
CA LEU A 262 13.50 23.77 -20.76
C LEU A 262 12.92 24.33 -19.46
N MET A 263 13.25 23.72 -18.32
CA MET A 263 12.78 24.16 -16.99
C MET A 263 13.10 25.63 -16.71
N SER A 264 14.30 26.07 -17.12
CA SER A 264 14.80 27.44 -16.88
C SER A 264 14.22 28.51 -17.81
N ASP A 265 13.58 28.13 -18.92
CA ASP A 265 13.11 29.05 -19.95
C ASP A 265 11.69 29.54 -19.65
N ARG A 266 11.58 30.72 -19.03
CA ARG A 266 10.31 31.34 -18.65
C ARG A 266 9.47 31.81 -19.85
N GLU A 267 9.99 31.76 -21.08
CA GLU A 267 9.22 32.08 -22.29
C GLU A 267 8.49 30.83 -22.83
N LEU A 268 8.81 29.63 -22.34
CA LEU A 268 8.06 28.43 -22.66
C LEU A 268 6.78 28.35 -21.83
N PRO A 269 5.68 27.84 -22.39
CA PRO A 269 4.49 27.49 -21.60
C PRO A 269 4.83 26.47 -20.50
N ASP A 270 4.09 26.53 -19.40
CA ASP A 270 4.33 25.71 -18.20
C ASP A 270 4.34 24.22 -18.52
N SER A 271 3.44 23.75 -19.39
CA SER A 271 3.40 22.35 -19.83
C SER A 271 4.74 21.85 -20.38
N TRP A 272 5.46 22.65 -21.17
CA TRP A 272 6.76 22.25 -21.71
C TRP A 272 7.86 22.22 -20.64
N ARG A 273 7.82 23.15 -19.69
CA ARG A 273 8.77 23.22 -18.56
C ARG A 273 8.57 22.02 -17.64
N GLN A 274 7.32 21.70 -17.33
CA GLN A 274 6.90 20.54 -16.53
C GLN A 274 7.30 19.23 -17.22
N LEU A 275 7.01 19.05 -18.51
CA LEU A 275 7.43 17.86 -19.26
C LEU A 275 8.96 17.70 -19.29
N GLY A 276 9.71 18.81 -19.36
CA GLY A 276 11.17 18.79 -19.26
C GLY A 276 11.67 18.27 -17.90
N MET A 277 11.02 18.67 -16.81
CA MET A 277 11.27 18.16 -15.47
C MET A 277 10.88 16.68 -15.35
N GLU A 278 9.69 16.32 -15.84
CA GLU A 278 9.13 14.97 -15.75
C GLU A 278 10.07 13.92 -16.34
N VAL A 279 10.71 14.20 -17.50
CA VAL A 279 11.73 13.29 -18.06
C VAL A 279 12.84 12.94 -17.05
N ILE A 280 13.30 13.91 -16.25
CA ILE A 280 14.36 13.67 -15.25
C ILE A 280 13.78 12.94 -14.03
N VAL A 281 12.57 13.30 -13.59
CA VAL A 281 11.86 12.66 -12.47
C VAL A 281 11.61 11.19 -12.78
N THR A 282 10.96 10.88 -13.91
CA THR A 282 10.66 9.50 -14.35
C THR A 282 11.94 8.66 -14.47
N MET A 283 13.01 9.20 -15.09
CA MET A 283 14.29 8.47 -15.16
C MET A 283 14.91 8.21 -13.78
N SER A 284 14.65 9.09 -12.82
CA SER A 284 15.12 8.91 -11.45
C SER A 284 14.35 7.81 -10.75
N GLU A 285 13.04 7.66 -10.98
CA GLU A 285 12.21 6.59 -10.41
C GLU A 285 12.48 5.23 -11.04
N THR A 286 12.60 5.18 -12.38
CA THR A 286 12.72 3.90 -13.11
C THR A 286 14.15 3.39 -13.22
N ALA A 287 15.15 4.29 -13.14
CA ALA A 287 16.56 3.93 -13.14
C ALA A 287 17.41 4.79 -12.19
N PRO A 288 17.07 4.82 -10.89
CA PRO A 288 17.70 5.70 -9.90
C PRO A 288 19.22 5.50 -9.82
N ALA A 289 19.66 4.25 -9.82
CA ALA A 289 21.08 3.92 -9.73
C ALA A 289 21.88 4.36 -10.96
N MET A 290 21.27 4.33 -12.14
CA MET A 290 21.85 4.92 -13.34
C MET A 290 21.96 6.44 -13.20
N VAL A 291 20.91 7.13 -12.74
CA VAL A 291 20.90 8.58 -12.58
C VAL A 291 21.93 9.04 -11.54
N ARG A 292 22.09 8.31 -10.42
CA ARG A 292 23.12 8.61 -9.40
C ARG A 292 24.54 8.62 -9.94
N LYS A 293 24.85 7.81 -10.96
CA LYS A 293 26.16 7.85 -11.66
C LYS A 293 26.39 9.14 -12.43
N TYR A 294 25.34 9.88 -12.75
CA TYR A 294 25.36 11.21 -13.38
C TYR A 294 25.04 12.33 -12.36
N SER A 295 25.34 12.10 -11.08
CA SER A 295 25.07 13.02 -9.96
C SER A 295 25.57 14.46 -10.13
N LYS A 296 26.53 14.71 -11.04
CA LYS A 296 26.97 16.06 -11.40
C LYS A 296 25.86 16.99 -11.90
N PHE A 297 24.72 16.44 -12.36
CA PHE A 297 23.56 17.23 -12.79
C PHE A 297 22.62 17.58 -11.64
N ILE A 298 22.66 16.84 -10.52
CA ILE A 298 21.79 17.10 -9.36
C ILE A 298 21.98 18.51 -8.76
N PRO A 299 23.21 19.03 -8.58
CA PRO A 299 23.41 20.42 -8.16
C PRO A 299 22.85 21.47 -9.12
N LEU A 300 22.60 21.11 -10.39
CA LEU A 300 22.01 21.99 -11.39
C LEU A 300 20.49 21.85 -11.45
N LEU A 301 19.97 20.65 -11.18
CA LEU A 301 18.55 20.31 -11.16
C LEU A 301 17.82 20.96 -9.99
N VAL A 302 18.33 20.78 -8.78
CA VAL A 302 17.66 21.24 -7.56
C VAL A 302 17.29 22.73 -7.61
N PRO A 303 18.18 23.65 -8.04
CA PRO A 303 17.81 25.05 -8.19
C PRO A 303 16.73 25.34 -9.23
N GLN A 304 16.60 24.53 -10.30
CA GLN A 304 15.55 24.72 -11.30
C GLN A 304 14.19 24.29 -10.76
N VAL A 305 14.13 23.15 -10.07
CA VAL A 305 12.90 22.68 -9.40
C VAL A 305 12.44 23.72 -8.37
N LEU A 306 13.35 24.17 -7.49
CA LEU A 306 13.05 25.20 -6.50
C LEU A 306 12.67 26.55 -7.13
N ALA A 307 13.21 26.90 -8.31
CA ALA A 307 12.82 28.11 -9.02
C ALA A 307 11.40 28.03 -9.62
N MET A 308 10.94 26.83 -9.98
CA MET A 308 9.54 26.58 -10.39
C MET A 308 8.58 26.66 -9.19
N MET A 309 9.00 26.21 -8.00
CA MET A 309 8.23 26.38 -6.75
C MET A 309 8.01 27.86 -6.34
N VAL A 310 8.82 28.79 -6.87
CA VAL A 310 8.71 30.23 -6.62
C VAL A 310 7.69 30.91 -7.55
N ASP A 311 7.20 30.21 -8.58
CA ASP A 311 6.27 30.72 -9.60
C ASP A 311 4.83 30.81 -9.05
N LEU A 312 4.65 31.73 -8.09
CA LEU A 312 3.41 31.95 -7.35
C LEU A 312 2.84 33.35 -7.63
N ASP A 313 1.56 33.41 -7.96
CA ASP A 313 0.82 34.65 -8.12
C ASP A 313 0.42 35.28 -6.76
N GLU A 314 0.26 36.60 -6.76
CA GLU A 314 -0.20 37.35 -5.59
C GLU A 314 -1.71 37.53 -5.65
N GLU A 315 -2.41 36.96 -4.67
CA GLU A 315 -3.87 36.97 -4.55
C GLU A 315 -4.27 37.79 -3.33
N ASP A 316 -4.94 38.93 -3.54
CA ASP A 316 -5.31 39.87 -2.48
C ASP A 316 -6.28 39.29 -1.43
N GLU A 317 -7.16 38.35 -1.84
CA GLU A 317 -8.20 37.76 -0.97
C GLU A 317 -7.83 36.39 -0.39
N TRP A 318 -6.64 35.87 -0.72
CA TRP A 318 -6.16 34.55 -0.29
C TRP A 318 -6.34 34.31 1.21
N ALA A 319 -6.01 35.31 2.05
CA ALA A 319 -6.06 35.21 3.51
C ALA A 319 -7.45 34.90 4.09
N PHE A 320 -8.53 35.26 3.38
CA PHE A 320 -9.90 35.25 3.89
C PHE A 320 -10.85 34.30 3.14
N GLN A 321 -10.34 33.57 2.15
CA GLN A 321 -11.11 32.51 1.48
C GLN A 321 -11.56 31.46 2.52
N ASP A 322 -12.87 31.21 2.56
CA ASP A 322 -13.49 30.21 3.45
C ASP A 322 -13.58 28.82 2.79
N GLU A 323 -13.38 28.77 1.48
CA GLU A 323 -13.24 27.54 0.69
C GLU A 323 -11.81 27.50 0.18
N VAL A 324 -11.17 26.34 0.32
CA VAL A 324 -9.90 26.07 -0.37
C VAL A 324 -10.33 25.83 -1.81
N GLU A 325 -10.10 26.79 -2.72
CA GLU A 325 -10.26 26.53 -4.15
C GLU A 325 -9.35 25.34 -4.49
N ASP A 326 -9.84 24.40 -5.31
CA ASP A 326 -9.01 23.33 -5.87
C ASP A 326 -7.78 24.03 -6.45
N GLU A 327 -6.63 23.79 -5.82
CA GLU A 327 -5.41 24.48 -6.21
C GLU A 327 -5.19 24.19 -7.69
N ASP A 328 -4.74 25.17 -8.49
CA ASP A 328 -4.47 24.95 -9.90
C ASP A 328 -3.38 23.87 -10.02
N HIS A 329 -3.82 22.60 -10.10
CA HIS A 329 -3.00 21.40 -10.06
C HIS A 329 -1.99 21.39 -11.22
N ASP A 330 -2.25 22.21 -12.25
CA ASP A 330 -1.40 22.43 -13.40
C ASP A 330 -0.35 23.53 -13.20
N SER A 331 -0.30 24.18 -12.03
CA SER A 331 0.68 25.24 -11.76
C SER A 331 2.10 24.67 -11.60
N ASN A 332 3.10 25.45 -12.03
CA ASN A 332 4.51 25.07 -11.87
C ASN A 332 4.91 24.82 -10.42
N ALA A 333 4.29 25.52 -9.47
CA ALA A 333 4.67 25.42 -8.07
C ALA A 333 4.34 24.03 -7.50
N ILE A 334 3.13 23.55 -7.76
CA ILE A 334 2.63 22.23 -7.33
C ILE A 334 3.37 21.12 -8.08
N ALA A 335 3.49 21.24 -9.41
CA ALA A 335 4.23 20.27 -10.21
C ALA A 335 5.68 20.13 -9.74
N ALA A 336 6.35 21.24 -9.39
CA ALA A 336 7.74 21.21 -8.92
C ALA A 336 7.88 20.72 -7.48
N GLU A 337 6.90 20.98 -6.61
CA GLU A 337 6.84 20.41 -5.26
C GLU A 337 6.74 18.88 -5.34
N SER A 338 5.78 18.36 -6.09
CA SER A 338 5.62 16.92 -6.35
C SER A 338 6.88 16.32 -7.02
N GLY A 339 7.45 17.02 -8.00
CA GLY A 339 8.69 16.61 -8.65
C GLY A 339 9.88 16.55 -7.69
N LEU A 340 9.98 17.46 -6.72
CA LEU A 340 11.05 17.45 -5.71
C LEU A 340 10.93 16.24 -4.77
N ASP A 341 9.72 15.96 -4.31
CA ASP A 341 9.43 14.80 -3.46
C ASP A 341 9.79 13.49 -4.19
N ARG A 342 9.22 13.28 -5.38
CA ARG A 342 9.52 12.11 -6.23
C ARG A 342 11.03 11.94 -6.49
N LEU A 343 11.76 13.03 -6.74
CA LEU A 343 13.22 12.99 -6.90
C LEU A 343 13.94 12.62 -5.59
N ALA A 344 13.48 13.14 -4.46
CA ALA A 344 14.04 12.82 -3.14
C ALA A 344 13.84 11.34 -2.81
N CYS A 345 12.63 10.81 -3.00
CA CYS A 345 12.29 9.40 -2.76
C CYS A 345 13.08 8.49 -3.70
N ALA A 346 13.19 8.83 -4.99
CA ALA A 346 13.87 7.98 -5.96
C ALA A 346 15.41 7.97 -5.82
N LEU A 347 16.03 9.13 -5.61
CA LEU A 347 17.50 9.25 -5.57
C LEU A 347 18.09 9.14 -4.17
N GLY A 348 17.25 9.28 -3.14
CA GLY A 348 17.58 9.23 -1.72
C GLY A 348 18.26 10.49 -1.18
N GLY A 349 18.07 10.73 0.12
CA GLY A 349 18.62 11.90 0.82
C GLY A 349 20.15 12.02 0.81
N LYS A 350 20.90 10.92 0.68
CA LYS A 350 22.37 10.96 0.51
C LYS A 350 22.77 11.76 -0.74
N THR A 351 21.96 11.69 -1.81
CA THR A 351 22.22 12.36 -3.09
C THR A 351 21.59 13.74 -3.14
N MET A 352 20.33 13.87 -2.71
CA MET A 352 19.51 15.07 -2.92
C MET A 352 19.70 16.13 -1.83
N LEU A 353 19.67 15.72 -0.55
CA LEU A 353 19.59 16.63 0.59
C LEU A 353 20.72 17.67 0.64
N PRO A 354 22.00 17.36 0.37
CA PRO A 354 23.07 18.37 0.43
C PRO A 354 22.86 19.55 -0.52
N HIS A 355 22.25 19.30 -1.68
CA HIS A 355 21.98 20.32 -2.69
C HIS A 355 20.71 21.11 -2.38
N ILE A 356 19.71 20.44 -1.80
CA ILE A 356 18.48 21.06 -1.31
C ILE A 356 18.81 22.05 -0.18
N VAL A 357 19.50 21.59 0.87
CA VAL A 357 19.88 22.41 2.04
C VAL A 357 20.71 23.63 1.64
N ALA A 358 21.67 23.46 0.71
CA ALA A 358 22.50 24.57 0.22
C ALA A 358 21.67 25.68 -0.45
N THR A 359 20.62 25.30 -1.17
CA THR A 359 19.74 26.24 -1.89
C THR A 359 18.72 26.88 -0.94
N ILE A 360 18.02 26.06 -0.14
CA ILE A 360 17.02 26.49 0.85
C ILE A 360 17.58 27.52 1.83
N SER A 361 18.82 27.33 2.30
CA SER A 361 19.48 28.26 3.22
C SER A 361 19.50 29.71 2.70
N THR A 362 19.65 29.89 1.38
CA THR A 362 19.61 31.21 0.75
C THR A 362 18.19 31.72 0.56
N MET A 363 17.26 30.84 0.17
CA MET A 363 15.86 31.17 -0.11
C MET A 363 15.11 31.62 1.16
N LEU A 364 15.33 30.96 2.30
CA LEU A 364 14.74 31.33 3.59
C LEU A 364 15.07 32.78 4.00
N SER A 365 16.25 33.29 3.63
CA SER A 365 16.70 34.64 3.94
C SER A 365 16.29 35.71 2.92
N HIS A 366 15.58 35.33 1.85
CA HIS A 366 15.29 36.21 0.73
C HIS A 366 14.17 37.23 1.06
N GLU A 367 14.26 38.44 0.47
CA GLU A 367 13.30 39.53 0.73
C GLU A 367 11.91 39.21 0.14
N ASP A 368 11.86 38.64 -1.06
CA ASP A 368 10.63 38.16 -1.68
C ASP A 368 10.09 36.94 -0.92
N TRP A 369 8.84 37.03 -0.49
CA TRP A 369 8.16 36.02 0.30
C TRP A 369 7.99 34.70 -0.45
N ARG A 370 7.91 34.72 -1.79
CA ARG A 370 7.76 33.52 -2.62
C ARG A 370 8.91 32.54 -2.46
N TYR A 371 10.13 33.06 -2.30
CA TYR A 371 11.32 32.26 -2.02
C TYR A 371 11.27 31.62 -0.63
N ARG A 372 10.83 32.37 0.39
CA ARG A 372 10.70 31.84 1.75
C ARG A 372 9.60 30.77 1.83
N HIS A 373 8.49 30.99 1.13
CA HIS A 373 7.42 30.02 0.96
C HIS A 373 7.92 28.73 0.30
N ALA A 374 8.50 28.83 -0.90
CA ALA A 374 9.02 27.69 -1.64
C ALA A 374 10.06 26.90 -0.85
N ALA A 375 10.91 27.59 -0.07
CA ALA A 375 11.89 26.95 0.79
C ALA A 375 11.26 26.10 1.90
N LEU A 376 10.15 26.54 2.49
CA LEU A 376 9.43 25.79 3.52
C LEU A 376 8.67 24.60 2.92
N MET A 377 8.02 24.79 1.77
CA MET A 377 7.37 23.69 1.05
C MET A 377 8.38 22.64 0.59
N ALA A 378 9.59 23.05 0.19
CA ALA A 378 10.66 22.14 -0.16
C ALA A 378 11.18 21.33 1.04
N VAL A 379 11.14 21.87 2.26
CA VAL A 379 11.44 21.10 3.48
C VAL A 379 10.37 20.04 3.71
N SER A 380 9.09 20.35 3.47
CA SER A 380 8.01 19.36 3.51
C SER A 380 8.23 18.26 2.47
N ALA A 381 8.39 18.65 1.20
CA ALA A 381 8.45 17.72 0.07
C ALA A 381 9.64 16.76 0.13
N CYS A 382 10.80 17.17 0.65
CA CYS A 382 11.95 16.26 0.73
C CYS A 382 12.00 15.40 1.98
N GLY A 383 11.05 15.56 2.92
CA GLY A 383 11.05 14.93 4.24
C GLY A 383 11.09 13.40 4.17
N GLU A 384 10.16 12.80 3.43
CA GLU A 384 10.04 11.36 3.20
C GLU A 384 11.31 10.79 2.55
N GLY A 385 11.65 11.24 1.33
CA GLY A 385 12.79 10.73 0.57
C GLY A 385 14.17 11.01 1.18
N CYS A 386 14.26 11.99 2.10
CA CYS A 386 15.50 12.32 2.81
C CYS A 386 15.48 11.96 4.29
N HIS A 387 14.49 11.19 4.76
CA HIS A 387 14.22 10.94 6.18
C HIS A 387 15.49 10.60 6.98
N SER A 388 16.20 9.54 6.58
CA SER A 388 17.39 9.08 7.31
C SER A 388 18.49 10.13 7.49
N GLN A 389 18.69 11.02 6.49
CA GLN A 389 19.73 12.06 6.57
C GLN A 389 19.22 13.32 7.27
N MET A 390 17.95 13.68 7.07
CA MET A 390 17.32 14.81 7.76
C MET A 390 17.19 14.55 9.27
N GLU A 391 16.93 13.30 9.70
CA GLU A 391 16.81 12.96 11.11
C GLU A 391 18.08 13.31 11.91
N LEU A 392 19.25 13.18 11.28
CA LEU A 392 20.56 13.52 11.87
C LEU A 392 20.75 15.02 12.11
N MET A 393 20.04 15.87 11.36
CA MET A 393 20.11 17.34 11.45
C MET A 393 18.77 17.98 11.81
N LEU A 394 17.81 17.20 12.30
CA LEU A 394 16.44 17.65 12.53
C LEU A 394 16.36 18.81 13.53
N ASP A 395 17.26 18.87 14.54
CA ASP A 395 17.33 20.04 15.44
C ASP A 395 17.70 21.32 14.69
N GLU A 396 18.64 21.27 13.75
CA GLU A 396 19.02 22.42 12.93
C GLU A 396 17.86 22.88 12.05
N ILE A 397 17.17 21.93 11.41
CA ILE A 397 16.00 22.18 10.55
C ILE A 397 14.88 22.85 11.36
N VAL A 398 14.46 22.24 12.47
CA VAL A 398 13.41 22.77 13.35
C VAL A 398 13.75 24.18 13.83
N ASN A 399 14.99 24.42 14.27
CA ASN A 399 15.42 25.73 14.72
C ASN A 399 15.44 26.78 13.58
N ALA A 400 15.79 26.36 12.37
CA ALA A 400 15.85 27.24 11.20
C ALA A 400 14.46 27.68 10.73
N ILE A 401 13.46 26.78 10.74
CA ILE A 401 12.13 27.09 10.22
C ILE A 401 11.17 27.68 11.27
N LEU A 402 11.42 27.47 12.57
CA LEU A 402 10.56 27.96 13.66
C LEU A 402 10.21 29.46 13.59
N PRO A 403 11.13 30.39 13.25
CA PRO A 403 10.82 31.81 13.15
C PRO A 403 9.74 32.16 12.11
N TYR A 404 9.55 31.31 11.09
CA TYR A 404 8.64 31.59 9.98
C TYR A 404 7.15 31.39 10.33
N LEU A 405 6.85 30.76 11.47
CA LEU A 405 5.48 30.80 12.04
C LEU A 405 5.02 32.22 12.38
N SER A 406 5.95 33.16 12.51
CA SER A 406 5.70 34.59 12.74
C SER A 406 6.18 35.47 11.58
N ASP A 407 6.35 34.92 10.37
CA ASP A 407 6.74 35.70 9.18
C ASP A 407 5.69 36.81 8.89
N PRO A 408 6.11 38.00 8.41
CA PRO A 408 5.16 39.06 8.05
C PRO A 408 4.17 38.66 6.95
N HIS A 409 4.53 37.71 6.08
CA HIS A 409 3.67 37.28 4.98
C HIS A 409 2.79 36.08 5.37
N PRO A 410 1.46 36.14 5.18
CA PRO A 410 0.55 35.08 5.61
C PRO A 410 0.81 33.73 4.92
N ARG A 411 1.12 33.72 3.62
CA ARG A 411 1.46 32.48 2.89
C ARG A 411 2.74 31.82 3.41
N VAL A 412 3.70 32.59 3.92
CA VAL A 412 4.94 32.02 4.50
C VAL A 412 4.63 31.37 5.85
N ARG A 413 3.76 31.97 6.65
CA ARG A 413 3.29 31.35 7.91
C ARG A 413 2.50 30.07 7.66
N TYR A 414 1.69 30.05 6.59
CA TYR A 414 1.02 28.84 6.12
C TYR A 414 2.03 27.75 5.74
N ALA A 415 2.99 28.04 4.87
CA ALA A 415 4.03 27.08 4.50
C ALA A 415 4.87 26.60 5.71
N ALA A 416 5.07 27.44 6.73
CA ALA A 416 5.73 27.04 7.96
C ALA A 416 4.89 26.03 8.78
N CYS A 417 3.57 26.24 8.85
CA CYS A 417 2.66 25.24 9.42
C CYS A 417 2.69 23.93 8.62
N ASN A 418 2.70 24.00 7.29
CA ASN A 418 2.82 22.82 6.42
C ASN A 418 4.09 22.02 6.75
N ALA A 419 5.24 22.71 6.77
CA ALA A 419 6.53 22.10 7.08
C ALA A 419 6.54 21.45 8.47
N PHE A 420 5.99 22.10 9.51
CA PHE A 420 5.91 21.47 10.83
C PHE A 420 4.95 20.29 10.87
N GLY A 421 3.80 20.37 10.19
CA GLY A 421 2.86 19.24 10.08
C GLY A 421 3.53 18.04 9.43
N GLN A 422 4.11 18.23 8.24
CA GLN A 422 4.79 17.17 7.50
C GLN A 422 5.98 16.59 8.28
N LEU A 423 6.83 17.42 8.90
CA LEU A 423 7.93 16.94 9.74
C LEU A 423 7.44 16.14 10.97
N CYS A 424 6.21 16.36 11.45
CA CYS A 424 5.67 15.54 12.55
C CYS A 424 5.21 14.17 12.06
N THR A 425 4.69 14.08 10.85
CA THR A 425 4.31 12.81 10.20
C THR A 425 5.55 12.03 9.78
N ASP A 426 6.43 12.62 8.97
CA ASP A 426 7.58 11.91 8.40
C ASP A 426 8.57 11.40 9.46
N PHE A 427 8.76 12.18 10.54
CA PHE A 427 9.74 11.87 11.59
C PHE A 427 9.07 11.46 12.92
N GLY A 428 7.78 11.09 12.88
CA GLY A 428 7.04 10.58 14.02
C GLY A 428 7.53 9.20 14.48
N PRO A 429 7.60 8.89 15.79
CA PRO A 429 7.34 9.74 16.96
C PRO A 429 8.58 10.52 17.44
N ASN A 430 9.73 10.42 16.76
CA ASN A 430 11.00 10.97 17.23
C ASN A 430 11.00 12.51 17.22
N CYS A 431 10.32 13.13 16.24
CA CYS A 431 10.12 14.56 16.18
C CYS A 431 9.39 15.09 17.43
N GLN A 432 8.28 14.45 17.78
CA GLN A 432 7.45 14.76 18.95
C GLN A 432 8.27 14.56 20.23
N ARG A 433 9.00 13.44 20.35
CA ARG A 433 9.85 13.16 21.52
C ARG A 433 10.92 14.22 21.78
N LYS A 434 11.54 14.77 20.74
CA LYS A 434 12.68 15.68 20.88
C LYS A 434 12.29 17.16 20.88
N PHE A 435 11.27 17.53 20.11
CA PHE A 435 11.00 18.93 19.77
C PHE A 435 9.66 19.47 20.25
N HIS A 436 8.89 18.69 21.02
CA HIS A 436 7.59 19.12 21.57
C HIS A 436 7.66 20.48 22.28
N GLU A 437 8.74 20.79 23.01
CA GLU A 437 8.91 22.07 23.73
C GLU A 437 9.04 23.29 22.80
N LYS A 438 9.44 23.09 21.54
CA LYS A 438 9.59 24.16 20.54
C LYS A 438 8.37 24.25 19.63
N ILE A 439 7.94 23.11 19.09
CA ILE A 439 6.87 23.02 18.09
C ILE A 439 5.52 23.38 18.72
N MET A 440 5.19 22.82 19.89
CA MET A 440 3.88 23.01 20.51
C MET A 440 3.59 24.49 20.82
N PRO A 441 4.47 25.27 21.48
CA PRO A 441 4.22 26.70 21.68
C PRO A 441 4.12 27.48 20.36
N GLY A 442 4.93 27.12 19.36
CA GLY A 442 4.90 27.72 18.03
C GLY A 442 3.54 27.57 17.35
N LEU A 443 3.07 26.33 17.18
CA LEU A 443 1.77 26.05 16.55
C LEU A 443 0.61 26.66 17.35
N LEU A 444 0.64 26.56 18.67
CA LEU A 444 -0.39 27.19 19.50
C LEU A 444 -0.41 28.71 19.36
N SER A 445 0.72 29.37 19.08
CA SER A 445 0.75 30.82 18.84
C SER A 445 0.12 31.21 17.50
N VAL A 446 0.24 30.35 16.48
CA VAL A 446 -0.42 30.57 15.17
C VAL A 446 -1.94 30.55 15.32
N LEU A 447 -2.46 29.72 16.22
CA LEU A 447 -3.88 29.67 16.50
C LEU A 447 -4.45 30.99 17.07
N ASP A 448 -3.61 31.88 17.61
CA ASP A 448 -4.04 33.19 18.12
C ASP A 448 -4.20 34.23 17.00
N ASP A 449 -3.77 33.94 15.76
CA ASP A 449 -3.90 34.87 14.63
C ASP A 449 -5.32 34.87 14.02
N ASP A 450 -6.23 35.58 14.69
CA ASP A 450 -7.59 35.79 14.20
C ASP A 450 -7.67 36.65 12.92
N SER A 451 -6.55 37.26 12.47
CA SER A 451 -6.55 38.12 11.29
C SER A 451 -6.43 37.35 9.97
N VAL A 452 -5.98 36.09 10.01
CA VAL A 452 -5.77 35.26 8.81
C VAL A 452 -6.33 33.84 9.03
N PRO A 453 -7.62 33.62 8.75
CA PRO A 453 -8.29 32.31 8.93
C PRO A 453 -7.56 31.12 8.29
N ARG A 454 -7.00 31.26 7.08
CA ARG A 454 -6.27 30.15 6.43
C ARG A 454 -5.04 29.69 7.22
N VAL A 455 -4.28 30.63 7.80
CA VAL A 455 -3.10 30.32 8.61
C VAL A 455 -3.52 29.68 9.94
N GLN A 456 -4.61 30.19 10.55
CA GLN A 456 -5.17 29.63 11.78
C GLN A 456 -5.66 28.19 11.59
N ALA A 457 -6.40 27.93 10.49
CA ALA A 457 -6.83 26.58 10.12
C ALA A 457 -5.63 25.67 9.89
N HIS A 458 -4.66 26.08 9.08
CA HIS A 458 -3.52 25.23 8.76
C HIS A 458 -2.58 24.99 9.95
N GLY A 459 -2.47 25.94 10.88
CA GLY A 459 -1.81 25.71 12.18
C GLY A 459 -2.54 24.68 13.05
N ALA A 460 -3.87 24.61 12.97
CA ALA A 460 -4.66 23.56 13.62
C ALA A 460 -4.53 22.20 12.90
N ALA A 461 -4.38 22.20 11.57
CA ALA A 461 -4.06 20.99 10.80
C ALA A 461 -2.69 20.42 11.20
N ALA A 462 -1.65 21.25 11.27
CA ALA A 462 -0.33 20.82 11.74
C ALA A 462 -0.34 20.25 13.18
N LEU A 463 -1.28 20.69 14.03
CA LEU A 463 -1.48 20.09 15.35
C LEU A 463 -2.10 18.69 15.30
N VAL A 464 -2.88 18.35 14.27
CA VAL A 464 -3.37 16.98 14.01
C VAL A 464 -2.18 16.06 13.75
N ASN A 465 -1.34 16.41 12.77
CA ASN A 465 -0.12 15.64 12.45
C ASN A 465 0.79 15.51 13.68
N PHE A 466 0.90 16.57 14.49
CA PHE A 466 1.65 16.48 15.74
C PHE A 466 1.01 15.46 16.70
N SER A 467 -0.31 15.46 16.90
CA SER A 467 -0.97 14.61 17.90
C SER A 467 -1.10 13.14 17.51
N GLU A 468 -1.22 12.80 16.23
CA GLU A 468 -1.40 11.40 15.78
C GLU A 468 -0.21 10.51 16.19
N ASP A 469 1.02 10.96 15.92
CA ASP A 469 2.24 10.22 16.27
C ASP A 469 2.86 10.65 17.61
N CYS A 470 2.19 11.52 18.39
CA CYS A 470 2.71 11.95 19.69
C CYS A 470 2.51 10.85 20.74
N PRO A 471 3.58 10.42 21.44
CA PRO A 471 3.41 9.56 22.59
C PRO A 471 2.49 10.21 23.63
N LYS A 472 1.46 9.48 24.06
CA LYS A 472 0.44 9.94 25.03
C LYS A 472 1.04 10.67 26.25
N GLY A 473 2.14 10.16 26.81
CA GLY A 473 2.82 10.77 27.96
C GLY A 473 3.39 12.18 27.70
N ILE A 474 3.69 12.52 26.45
CA ILE A 474 4.13 13.86 26.04
C ILE A 474 2.92 14.76 25.82
N LEU A 475 1.93 14.31 25.04
CA LEU A 475 0.73 15.10 24.73
C LEU A 475 0.00 15.57 26.00
N VAL A 476 -0.11 14.69 27.01
CA VAL A 476 -0.79 14.98 28.29
C VAL A 476 -0.19 16.18 29.03
N GLN A 477 1.11 16.48 28.84
CA GLN A 477 1.76 17.65 29.47
C GLN A 477 1.23 18.98 28.92
N TYR A 478 0.81 18.98 27.65
CA TYR A 478 0.28 20.16 26.95
C TYR A 478 -1.24 20.18 26.88
N LEU A 479 -1.90 19.05 27.17
CA LEU A 479 -3.34 18.86 27.05
C LEU A 479 -4.17 20.00 27.71
N PRO A 480 -3.89 20.48 28.94
CA PRO A 480 -4.66 21.59 29.52
C PRO A 480 -4.59 22.89 28.70
N THR A 481 -3.42 23.18 28.12
CA THR A 481 -3.18 24.37 27.29
C THR A 481 -3.85 24.24 25.93
N ILE A 482 -3.69 23.08 25.27
CA ILE A 482 -4.32 22.77 23.98
C ILE A 482 -5.84 22.91 24.12
N ILE A 483 -6.43 22.23 25.11
CA ILE A 483 -7.88 22.22 25.33
C ILE A 483 -8.43 23.61 25.60
N THR A 484 -7.73 24.42 26.39
CA THR A 484 -8.15 25.81 26.66
C THR A 484 -8.15 26.65 25.39
N LYS A 485 -7.15 26.49 24.50
CA LYS A 485 -7.14 27.17 23.21
C LYS A 485 -8.25 26.69 22.28
N LEU A 486 -8.40 25.38 22.13
CA LEU A 486 -9.43 24.80 21.25
C LEU A 486 -10.85 25.18 21.71
N GLU A 487 -11.12 25.22 23.01
CA GLU A 487 -12.43 25.66 23.53
C GLU A 487 -12.73 27.13 23.20
N LEU A 488 -11.75 28.02 23.37
CA LEU A 488 -11.89 29.44 23.03
C LEU A 488 -12.14 29.63 21.52
N LEU A 489 -11.36 28.94 20.68
CA LEU A 489 -11.49 29.00 19.23
C LEU A 489 -12.82 28.43 18.76
N MET A 490 -13.19 27.24 19.23
CA MET A 490 -14.45 26.61 18.88
C MET A 490 -15.63 27.54 19.23
N THR A 491 -15.62 28.14 20.42
CA THR A 491 -16.69 29.07 20.83
C THR A 491 -16.75 30.32 19.95
N SER A 492 -15.59 30.92 19.67
CA SER A 492 -15.48 32.15 18.86
C SER A 492 -15.89 31.90 17.40
N LYS A 493 -15.33 30.86 16.77
CA LYS A 493 -15.58 30.51 15.37
C LYS A 493 -16.97 29.92 15.15
N PHE A 494 -17.52 29.22 16.13
CA PHE A 494 -18.93 28.82 16.09
C PHE A 494 -19.87 30.03 16.07
N LYS A 495 -19.59 31.05 16.88
CA LYS A 495 -20.36 32.29 16.83
C LYS A 495 -20.19 33.02 15.49
N GLU A 496 -18.97 33.09 14.98
CA GLU A 496 -18.68 33.67 13.67
C GLU A 496 -19.42 32.93 12.55
N HIS A 497 -19.44 31.60 12.60
CA HIS A 497 -20.18 30.76 11.67
C HIS A 497 -21.67 31.09 11.66
N VAL A 498 -22.30 31.20 12.84
CA VAL A 498 -23.72 31.55 12.96
C VAL A 498 -24.01 32.98 12.45
N GLU A 499 -23.07 33.91 12.62
CA GLU A 499 -23.25 35.32 12.23
C GLU A 499 -22.92 35.61 10.76
N LYS A 500 -21.90 34.96 10.19
CA LYS A 500 -21.32 35.27 8.87
C LYS A 500 -21.32 34.10 7.88
N GLY A 501 -21.49 32.87 8.34
CA GLY A 501 -21.42 31.67 7.52
C GLY A 501 -20.02 31.02 7.41
N ASN A 502 -18.96 31.68 7.88
CA ASN A 502 -17.58 31.18 7.79
C ASN A 502 -17.43 29.83 8.54
N LYS A 503 -16.82 28.83 7.91
CA LYS A 503 -16.71 27.47 8.46
C LYS A 503 -15.29 26.90 8.51
N LEU A 504 -14.34 27.42 7.71
CA LEU A 504 -13.00 26.85 7.52
C LEU A 504 -12.28 26.50 8.84
N VAL A 505 -12.11 27.49 9.72
CA VAL A 505 -11.39 27.29 10.99
C VAL A 505 -12.18 26.40 11.95
N LEU A 506 -13.51 26.52 11.96
CA LEU A 506 -14.36 25.71 12.83
C LEU A 506 -14.26 24.23 12.45
N GLU A 507 -14.32 23.91 11.17
CA GLU A 507 -14.15 22.54 10.67
C GLU A 507 -12.80 21.96 11.11
N GLN A 508 -11.71 22.70 10.91
CA GLN A 508 -10.39 22.20 11.25
C GLN A 508 -10.19 22.04 12.76
N VAL A 509 -10.70 22.97 13.59
CA VAL A 509 -10.62 22.87 15.06
C VAL A 509 -11.33 21.62 15.58
N ILE A 510 -12.44 21.21 14.95
CA ILE A 510 -13.17 19.98 15.31
C ILE A 510 -12.32 18.74 15.01
N VAL A 511 -11.63 18.72 13.86
CA VAL A 511 -10.70 17.63 13.51
C VAL A 511 -9.53 17.58 14.48
N THR A 512 -8.90 18.73 14.78
CA THR A 512 -7.81 18.81 15.77
C THR A 512 -8.25 18.34 17.15
N LEU A 513 -9.48 18.70 17.58
CA LEU A 513 -10.04 18.21 18.84
C LEU A 513 -10.21 16.68 18.85
N ALA A 514 -10.65 16.11 17.72
CA ALA A 514 -10.83 14.68 17.57
C ALA A 514 -9.50 13.92 17.71
N SER A 515 -8.47 14.35 16.99
CA SER A 515 -7.13 13.75 17.03
C SER A 515 -6.50 13.87 18.43
N VAL A 516 -6.58 15.04 19.06
CA VAL A 516 -6.07 15.23 20.44
C VAL A 516 -6.81 14.35 21.44
N ALA A 517 -8.12 14.13 21.26
CA ALA A 517 -8.90 13.26 22.14
C ALA A 517 -8.50 11.80 21.97
N ASP A 518 -8.37 11.33 20.73
CA ASP A 518 -7.99 9.95 20.41
C ASP A 518 -6.64 9.58 21.04
N THR A 519 -5.61 10.41 20.85
CA THR A 519 -4.28 10.18 21.46
C THR A 519 -4.27 10.33 22.99
N ALA A 520 -5.11 11.21 23.56
CA ALA A 520 -5.17 11.42 25.01
C ALA A 520 -5.92 10.30 25.76
N GLU A 521 -6.79 9.56 25.08
CA GLU A 521 -7.59 8.45 25.62
C GLU A 521 -8.26 8.80 26.97
N ASP A 522 -8.02 8.00 28.01
CA ASP A 522 -8.61 8.14 29.35
C ASP A 522 -8.37 9.53 29.98
N LYS A 523 -7.28 10.21 29.60
CA LYS A 523 -6.96 11.56 30.10
C LYS A 523 -7.89 12.64 29.55
N PHE A 524 -8.60 12.37 28.47
CA PHE A 524 -9.58 13.32 27.91
C PHE A 524 -10.88 13.39 28.73
N THR A 525 -11.13 12.42 29.63
CA THR A 525 -12.36 12.31 30.44
C THR A 525 -12.70 13.60 31.21
N GLU A 526 -11.70 14.32 31.71
CA GLU A 526 -11.87 15.58 32.46
C GLU A 526 -12.38 16.75 31.60
N TYR A 527 -12.21 16.67 30.29
CA TYR A 527 -12.54 17.73 29.33
C TYR A 527 -13.82 17.46 28.54
N TYR A 528 -14.33 16.24 28.58
CA TYR A 528 -15.51 15.79 27.84
C TYR A 528 -16.71 16.77 27.92
N ASP A 529 -17.05 17.20 29.15
CA ASP A 529 -18.25 18.01 29.39
C ASP A 529 -18.14 19.44 28.82
N ARG A 530 -16.93 19.90 28.44
CA ARG A 530 -16.68 21.22 27.85
C ARG A 530 -17.10 21.29 26.38
N PHE A 531 -16.96 20.21 25.63
CA PHE A 531 -17.15 20.19 24.17
C PHE A 531 -18.44 19.50 23.73
N MET A 532 -18.81 18.41 24.40
CA MET A 532 -19.92 17.55 23.95
C MET A 532 -21.24 18.31 23.70
N PRO A 533 -21.67 19.28 24.54
CA PRO A 533 -22.88 20.05 24.27
C PRO A 533 -22.84 20.85 22.96
N CYS A 534 -21.68 21.45 22.64
CA CYS A 534 -21.50 22.23 21.41
C CYS A 534 -21.48 21.32 20.18
N LEU A 535 -20.77 20.18 20.25
CA LEU A 535 -20.72 19.21 19.16
C LEU A 535 -22.12 18.63 18.84
N LYS A 536 -22.90 18.28 19.87
CA LYS A 536 -24.31 17.85 19.70
C LYS A 536 -25.17 18.93 19.04
N TYR A 537 -24.96 20.21 19.40
CA TYR A 537 -25.66 21.33 18.78
C TYR A 537 -25.32 21.43 17.28
N ILE A 538 -24.05 21.29 16.90
CA ILE A 538 -23.64 21.35 15.49
C ILE A 538 -24.34 20.23 14.70
N ILE A 539 -24.33 18.97 15.16
CA ILE A 539 -25.03 17.87 14.47
C ILE A 539 -26.53 18.13 14.30
N GLN A 540 -27.17 18.77 15.29
CA GLN A 540 -28.60 19.09 15.27
C GLN A 540 -28.97 20.19 14.29
N ASN A 541 -28.07 21.14 14.02
CA ASN A 541 -28.39 22.39 13.31
C ASN A 541 -27.66 22.54 11.96
N ALA A 542 -26.53 21.87 11.75
CA ALA A 542 -25.79 21.88 10.48
C ALA A 542 -26.42 20.92 9.45
N THR A 543 -27.68 21.19 9.07
CA THR A 543 -28.47 20.30 8.20
C THR A 543 -28.56 20.77 6.75
N THR A 544 -27.92 21.88 6.39
CA THR A 544 -27.90 22.41 5.02
C THR A 544 -26.76 21.80 4.21
N ASP A 545 -26.90 21.78 2.88
CA ASP A 545 -25.97 21.10 1.97
C ASP A 545 -24.52 21.61 2.10
N ASN A 546 -24.34 22.92 2.23
CA ASN A 546 -23.04 23.56 2.40
C ASN A 546 -22.33 23.28 3.74
N LEU A 547 -23.03 22.70 4.72
CA LEU A 547 -22.50 22.33 6.04
C LEU A 547 -22.36 20.81 6.19
N ARG A 548 -22.51 20.05 5.10
CA ARG A 548 -22.51 18.60 5.19
C ARG A 548 -21.18 18.07 5.71
N LEU A 549 -20.06 18.62 5.22
CA LEU A 549 -18.71 18.27 5.65
C LEU A 549 -18.46 18.62 7.13
N LEU A 550 -18.77 19.85 7.56
CA LEU A 550 -18.70 20.26 8.97
C LEU A 550 -19.44 19.27 9.88
N ARG A 551 -20.66 18.87 9.47
CA ARG A 551 -21.44 17.90 10.23
C ARG A 551 -20.75 16.53 10.28
N GLY A 552 -20.25 16.01 9.15
CA GLY A 552 -19.50 14.75 9.08
C GLY A 552 -18.29 14.75 10.02
N LYS A 553 -17.42 15.77 9.94
CA LYS A 553 -16.27 15.95 10.84
C LYS A 553 -16.67 16.02 12.32
N THR A 554 -17.82 16.62 12.61
CA THR A 554 -18.37 16.67 13.99
C THR A 554 -18.83 15.30 14.48
N ILE A 555 -19.45 14.50 13.62
CA ILE A 555 -19.89 13.12 13.93
C ILE A 555 -18.67 12.27 14.27
N GLU A 556 -17.62 12.37 13.46
CA GLU A 556 -16.34 11.73 13.72
C GLU A 556 -15.75 12.17 15.06
N CYS A 557 -15.64 13.48 15.30
CA CYS A 557 -15.11 14.01 16.55
C CYS A 557 -15.84 13.47 17.79
N ILE A 558 -17.18 13.44 17.77
CA ILE A 558 -17.96 12.87 18.88
C ILE A 558 -17.66 11.39 19.07
N SER A 559 -17.57 10.62 17.98
CA SER A 559 -17.30 9.18 18.05
C SER A 559 -15.89 8.85 18.58
N LEU A 560 -14.88 9.63 18.20
CA LEU A 560 -13.50 9.50 18.69
C LEU A 560 -13.37 9.93 20.15
N ILE A 561 -13.98 11.06 20.54
CA ILE A 561 -14.07 11.46 21.95
C ILE A 561 -14.75 10.36 22.78
N GLY A 562 -15.85 9.78 22.27
CA GLY A 562 -16.55 8.69 22.93
C GLY A 562 -15.68 7.44 23.11
N LEU A 563 -14.84 7.13 22.12
CA LEU A 563 -13.90 6.02 22.18
C LEU A 563 -12.80 6.28 23.22
N ALA A 564 -12.22 7.48 23.20
CA ALA A 564 -11.16 7.90 24.12
C ALA A 564 -11.58 7.86 25.59
N VAL A 565 -12.74 8.43 25.93
CA VAL A 565 -13.23 8.45 27.33
C VAL A 565 -13.83 7.13 27.80
N GLY A 566 -14.06 6.21 26.85
CA GLY A 566 -14.63 4.90 27.09
C GLY A 566 -16.10 4.90 27.46
N ARG A 567 -16.62 3.67 27.58
CA ARG A 567 -18.05 3.37 27.74
C ARG A 567 -18.70 4.06 28.94
N GLU A 568 -18.03 4.07 30.10
CA GLU A 568 -18.62 4.57 31.35
C GLU A 568 -19.03 6.04 31.23
N LYS A 569 -18.15 6.89 30.69
CA LYS A 569 -18.42 8.32 30.52
C LYS A 569 -19.36 8.58 29.34
N PHE A 570 -19.13 7.95 28.19
CA PHE A 570 -19.89 8.22 26.96
C PHE A 570 -21.35 7.71 27.00
N SER A 571 -21.66 6.69 27.83
CA SER A 571 -23.00 6.10 27.92
C SER A 571 -24.14 7.09 28.21
N GLN A 572 -23.84 8.22 28.86
CA GLN A 572 -24.81 9.26 29.20
C GLN A 572 -25.37 9.99 27.98
N ASP A 573 -24.54 10.20 26.96
CA ASP A 573 -24.90 10.89 25.71
C ASP A 573 -25.11 9.93 24.55
N CYS A 574 -24.60 8.70 24.64
CA CYS A 574 -24.60 7.72 23.55
C CYS A 574 -25.99 7.52 22.92
N ASN A 575 -27.05 7.42 23.73
CA ASN A 575 -28.41 7.25 23.21
C ASN A 575 -28.89 8.46 22.40
N GLU A 576 -28.59 9.68 22.87
CA GLU A 576 -28.96 10.91 22.17
C GLU A 576 -28.16 11.03 20.87
N VAL A 577 -26.85 10.80 20.93
CA VAL A 577 -25.95 10.82 19.76
C VAL A 577 -26.40 9.80 18.72
N MET A 578 -26.67 8.54 19.10
CA MET A 578 -27.20 7.52 18.19
C MET A 578 -28.53 7.95 17.56
N GLN A 579 -29.45 8.55 18.32
CA GLN A 579 -30.72 9.05 17.78
C GLN A 579 -30.53 10.19 16.77
N LEU A 580 -29.60 11.12 17.02
CA LEU A 580 -29.30 12.20 16.08
C LEU A 580 -28.77 11.68 14.75
N LEU A 581 -27.99 10.62 14.81
CA LEU A 581 -27.35 10.04 13.64
C LEU A 581 -28.32 9.17 12.84
N LEU A 582 -29.16 8.40 13.53
CA LEU A 582 -30.27 7.68 12.92
C LEU A 582 -31.27 8.64 12.28
N LYS A 583 -31.60 9.75 12.95
CA LYS A 583 -32.48 10.78 12.39
C LYS A 583 -31.92 11.36 11.09
N THR A 584 -30.62 11.58 11.03
CA THR A 584 -29.92 12.05 9.82
C THR A 584 -30.17 11.09 8.66
N GLN A 585 -29.99 9.80 8.91
CA GLN A 585 -30.22 8.76 7.91
C GLN A 585 -31.69 8.62 7.48
N THR A 586 -32.64 8.81 8.40
CA THR A 586 -34.08 8.63 8.11
C THR A 586 -34.75 9.86 7.52
N ASP A 587 -34.33 11.08 7.91
CA ASP A 587 -34.94 12.33 7.43
C ASP A 587 -34.45 12.71 6.02
N GLN A 588 -33.27 12.23 5.61
CA GLN A 588 -32.69 12.44 4.29
C GLN A 588 -32.78 11.14 3.45
N GLN A 589 -33.99 10.67 3.19
CA GLN A 589 -34.26 9.43 2.42
C GLN A 589 -33.70 9.41 0.98
N ASP A 590 -33.16 10.52 0.49
CA ASP A 590 -32.49 10.66 -0.81
C ASP A 590 -31.08 11.27 -0.64
N LEU A 591 -30.28 10.81 0.33
CA LEU A 591 -28.83 11.06 0.26
C LEU A 591 -28.31 10.37 -1.01
N ALA A 592 -27.64 11.13 -1.87
CA ALA A 592 -27.00 10.59 -3.05
C ALA A 592 -25.91 9.58 -2.63
N ASP A 593 -25.62 8.62 -3.50
CA ASP A 593 -24.67 7.53 -3.19
C ASP A 593 -23.25 8.03 -2.92
N ASP A 594 -22.95 9.26 -3.34
CA ASP A 594 -21.70 10.02 -3.22
C ASP A 594 -21.75 11.12 -2.13
N ASP A 595 -22.73 11.12 -1.23
CA ASP A 595 -22.78 12.13 -0.17
C ASP A 595 -21.59 11.99 0.81
N PRO A 596 -20.77 13.03 1.02
CA PRO A 596 -19.57 12.95 1.85
C PRO A 596 -19.84 12.63 3.32
N GLN A 597 -21.08 12.77 3.81
CA GLN A 597 -21.42 12.40 5.20
C GLN A 597 -21.46 10.88 5.43
N ILE A 598 -21.66 10.09 4.38
CA ILE A 598 -21.85 8.65 4.49
C ILE A 598 -20.62 7.98 5.11
N SER A 599 -19.41 8.34 4.65
CA SER A 599 -18.15 7.81 5.17
C SER A 599 -17.99 8.09 6.67
N TYR A 600 -18.17 9.34 7.09
CA TYR A 600 -18.09 9.75 8.50
C TYR A 600 -19.12 9.02 9.38
N MET A 601 -20.35 8.80 8.88
CA MET A 601 -21.38 8.08 9.62
C MET A 601 -21.04 6.59 9.78
N ILE A 602 -20.54 5.95 8.71
CA ILE A 602 -20.13 4.54 8.72
C ILE A 602 -19.00 4.32 9.74
N SER A 603 -17.96 5.15 9.69
CA SER A 603 -16.83 5.11 10.65
C SER A 603 -17.27 5.36 12.09
N ALA A 604 -18.20 6.31 12.30
CA ALA A 604 -18.76 6.54 13.61
C ALA A 604 -19.52 5.31 14.16
N TRP A 605 -20.26 4.57 13.34
CA TRP A 605 -20.95 3.35 13.80
C TRP A 605 -20.02 2.25 14.29
N ALA A 606 -18.87 2.03 13.67
CA ALA A 606 -17.94 1.06 14.19
C ALA A 606 -17.32 1.51 15.52
N ARG A 607 -16.96 2.79 15.65
CA ARG A 607 -16.48 3.33 16.93
C ARG A 607 -17.55 3.17 18.02
N MET A 608 -18.82 3.48 17.73
CA MET A 608 -19.94 3.23 18.64
C MET A 608 -20.11 1.74 18.98
N CYS A 609 -19.91 0.84 18.01
CA CYS A 609 -19.95 -0.60 18.25
C CYS A 609 -18.83 -1.07 19.17
N LYS A 610 -17.59 -0.57 18.98
CA LYS A 610 -16.45 -0.86 19.84
C LYS A 610 -16.67 -0.36 21.28
N ILE A 611 -17.29 0.82 21.45
CA ILE A 611 -17.60 1.40 22.77
C ILE A 611 -18.70 0.60 23.50
N LEU A 612 -19.80 0.28 22.80
CA LEU A 612 -20.98 -0.37 23.40
C LEU A 612 -20.86 -1.90 23.50
N GLY A 613 -19.99 -2.51 22.68
CA GLY A 613 -19.89 -3.96 22.53
C GLY A 613 -21.26 -4.57 22.20
N LYS A 614 -21.65 -5.60 22.94
CA LYS A 614 -22.91 -6.34 22.72
C LYS A 614 -24.18 -5.47 22.78
N GLU A 615 -24.17 -4.34 23.49
CA GLU A 615 -25.34 -3.44 23.55
C GLU A 615 -25.60 -2.71 22.24
N PHE A 616 -24.64 -2.71 21.32
CA PHE A 616 -24.82 -2.18 19.97
C PHE A 616 -25.80 -3.01 19.13
N GLN A 617 -26.06 -4.27 19.50
CA GLN A 617 -26.92 -5.19 18.76
C GLN A 617 -28.30 -4.58 18.42
N GLN A 618 -28.87 -3.76 19.31
CA GLN A 618 -30.17 -3.11 19.10
C GLN A 618 -30.18 -2.10 17.94
N TYR A 619 -29.02 -1.59 17.52
CA TYR A 619 -28.88 -0.62 16.44
C TYR A 619 -28.55 -1.25 15.08
N LEU A 620 -28.13 -2.53 15.05
CA LEU A 620 -27.79 -3.25 13.81
C LEU A 620 -28.87 -3.14 12.72
N PRO A 621 -30.19 -3.31 13.01
CA PRO A 621 -31.20 -3.24 11.96
C PRO A 621 -31.26 -1.89 11.23
N MET A 622 -30.78 -0.82 11.86
CA MET A 622 -30.79 0.53 11.31
C MET A 622 -29.47 0.87 10.61
N VAL A 623 -28.37 0.28 11.06
CA VAL A 623 -27.00 0.53 10.56
C VAL A 623 -26.62 -0.38 9.39
N MET A 624 -27.08 -1.63 9.39
CA MET A 624 -26.62 -2.63 8.42
C MET A 624 -27.03 -2.30 6.98
N GLY A 625 -28.21 -1.72 6.75
CA GLY A 625 -28.69 -1.40 5.40
C GLY A 625 -27.71 -0.53 4.59
N PRO A 626 -27.33 0.66 5.07
CA PRO A 626 -26.34 1.52 4.40
C PRO A 626 -24.97 0.86 4.28
N VAL A 627 -24.48 0.19 5.33
CA VAL A 627 -23.15 -0.44 5.32
C VAL A 627 -23.08 -1.55 4.25
N LEU A 628 -24.12 -2.38 4.16
CA LEU A 628 -24.21 -3.42 3.13
C LEU A 628 -24.33 -2.82 1.72
N LYS A 629 -25.03 -1.69 1.58
CA LYS A 629 -25.14 -0.96 0.30
C LYS A 629 -23.78 -0.43 -0.15
N ALA A 630 -23.05 0.26 0.72
CA ALA A 630 -21.71 0.78 0.44
C ALA A 630 -20.70 -0.35 0.15
N ALA A 631 -20.68 -1.40 0.97
CA ALA A 631 -19.84 -2.58 0.73
C ALA A 631 -20.18 -3.31 -0.58
N SER A 632 -21.42 -3.19 -1.08
CA SER A 632 -21.89 -3.77 -2.34
C SER A 632 -21.77 -2.84 -3.55
N LEU A 633 -21.21 -1.63 -3.38
CA LEU A 633 -20.99 -0.70 -4.48
C LEU A 633 -20.21 -1.38 -5.61
N LYS A 634 -20.69 -1.23 -6.84
CA LYS A 634 -20.02 -1.68 -8.05
C LYS A 634 -19.40 -0.46 -8.73
N PRO A 635 -18.07 -0.38 -8.84
CA PRO A 635 -17.45 0.73 -9.55
C PRO A 635 -17.89 0.71 -11.01
N GLU A 636 -18.05 1.90 -11.58
CA GLU A 636 -18.25 2.05 -13.01
C GLU A 636 -16.91 1.79 -13.70
N VAL A 637 -16.92 0.91 -14.69
CA VAL A 637 -15.74 0.56 -15.48
C VAL A 637 -16.03 0.79 -16.95
N ALA A 638 -15.09 1.39 -17.66
CA ALA A 638 -15.21 1.70 -19.06
C ALA A 638 -13.96 1.23 -19.81
N LEU A 639 -14.15 0.48 -20.89
CA LEU A 639 -13.10 0.25 -21.87
C LEU A 639 -13.24 1.34 -22.92
N ILE A 640 -12.29 2.27 -22.95
CA ILE A 640 -12.31 3.41 -23.84
C ILE A 640 -11.05 3.44 -24.70
N ASP A 641 -11.15 4.06 -25.87
CA ASP A 641 -9.99 4.28 -26.72
C ASP A 641 -9.22 5.54 -26.30
N SER A 642 -8.02 5.73 -26.84
CA SER A 642 -7.16 6.87 -26.47
C SER A 642 -7.69 8.24 -26.89
N ASP A 643 -8.70 8.30 -27.77
CA ASP A 643 -9.33 9.57 -28.13
C ASP A 643 -10.40 9.93 -27.08
N ASP A 644 -11.22 8.96 -26.67
CA ASP A 644 -12.26 9.15 -25.63
C ASP A 644 -11.67 9.42 -24.23
N MET A 645 -10.47 8.90 -23.93
CA MET A 645 -9.78 9.12 -22.65
C MET A 645 -9.50 10.61 -22.39
N LYS A 646 -9.09 11.36 -23.41
CA LYS A 646 -8.72 12.78 -23.27
C LYS A 646 -9.90 13.67 -22.86
N ASP A 647 -11.12 13.26 -23.21
CA ASP A 647 -12.33 13.99 -22.83
C ASP A 647 -12.73 13.69 -21.37
N MET A 648 -12.27 12.58 -20.79
CA MET A 648 -12.55 12.14 -19.42
C MET A 648 -11.37 12.33 -18.45
N GLU A 649 -10.17 12.60 -18.94
CA GLU A 649 -8.94 12.79 -18.14
C GLU A 649 -9.02 14.02 -17.22
N ASN A 650 -9.93 14.96 -17.51
CA ASN A 650 -10.22 16.12 -16.66
C ASN A 650 -11.25 15.83 -15.55
N ASP A 651 -11.82 14.61 -15.50
CA ASP A 651 -12.73 14.19 -14.45
C ASP A 651 -11.93 13.46 -13.36
N GLU A 652 -11.72 14.12 -12.21
CA GLU A 652 -10.92 13.61 -11.09
C GLU A 652 -11.47 12.30 -10.51
N ASP A 653 -12.75 12.00 -10.74
CA ASP A 653 -13.38 10.74 -10.33
C ASP A 653 -12.92 9.54 -11.16
N TRP A 654 -12.21 9.73 -12.28
CA TRP A 654 -11.80 8.66 -13.20
C TRP A 654 -10.30 8.48 -13.25
N GLN A 655 -9.86 7.22 -13.06
CA GLN A 655 -8.49 6.81 -13.31
C GLN A 655 -8.43 5.84 -14.49
N PHE A 656 -7.42 6.01 -15.33
CA PHE A 656 -7.23 5.21 -16.53
C PHE A 656 -5.92 4.43 -16.46
N VAL A 657 -6.00 3.15 -16.77
CA VAL A 657 -4.83 2.30 -16.97
C VAL A 657 -4.81 1.86 -18.42
N THR A 658 -3.72 2.16 -19.13
CA THR A 658 -3.53 1.66 -20.49
C THR A 658 -3.24 0.15 -20.42
N ILE A 659 -4.20 -0.65 -20.85
CA ILE A 659 -4.00 -2.05 -21.15
C ILE A 659 -3.45 -2.09 -22.58
N GLY A 660 -2.37 -2.83 -22.82
CA GLY A 660 -1.62 -2.80 -24.08
C GLY A 660 -2.47 -2.71 -25.37
N ASP A 661 -1.87 -2.18 -26.44
CA ASP A 661 -2.54 -2.00 -27.74
C ASP A 661 -3.64 -0.92 -27.79
N GLN A 662 -3.49 0.16 -27.00
CA GLN A 662 -4.32 1.39 -27.02
C GLN A 662 -5.75 1.25 -26.51
N GLN A 663 -6.00 0.25 -25.67
CA GLN A 663 -7.22 0.17 -24.88
C GLN A 663 -6.96 0.75 -23.50
N ASN A 664 -7.74 1.74 -23.10
CA ASN A 664 -7.66 2.30 -21.77
C ASN A 664 -8.80 1.72 -20.94
N PHE A 665 -8.43 1.13 -19.81
CA PHE A 665 -9.37 0.70 -18.80
C PHE A 665 -9.56 1.85 -17.83
N GLY A 666 -10.71 2.52 -17.93
CA GLY A 666 -11.16 3.52 -16.99
C GLY A 666 -11.90 2.89 -15.84
N ILE A 667 -11.59 3.32 -14.63
CA ILE A 667 -12.36 3.04 -13.43
C ILE A 667 -12.75 4.34 -12.76
N ARG A 668 -14.03 4.43 -12.39
CA ARG A 668 -14.48 5.50 -11.51
C ARG A 668 -14.05 5.19 -10.07
N THR A 669 -13.14 5.98 -9.53
CA THR A 669 -12.55 5.83 -8.18
C THR A 669 -13.47 6.35 -7.08
N ALA A 670 -14.40 7.25 -7.40
CA ALA A 670 -15.43 7.71 -6.48
C ALA A 670 -16.20 6.53 -5.86
N GLY A 671 -16.27 6.48 -4.52
CA GLY A 671 -16.94 5.41 -3.78
C GLY A 671 -16.07 4.22 -3.39
N LEU A 672 -14.82 4.10 -3.89
CA LEU A 672 -13.94 2.98 -3.56
C LEU A 672 -13.46 3.04 -2.10
N GLU A 673 -13.12 4.23 -1.60
CA GLU A 673 -12.75 4.46 -0.20
C GLU A 673 -13.92 4.18 0.75
N GLU A 674 -15.13 4.61 0.38
CA GLU A 674 -16.36 4.32 1.12
C GLU A 674 -16.63 2.81 1.18
N LYS A 675 -16.37 2.10 0.08
CA LYS A 675 -16.48 0.65 0.00
C LYS A 675 -15.45 -0.03 0.91
N ALA A 676 -14.18 0.39 0.87
CA ALA A 676 -13.11 -0.12 1.73
C ALA A 676 -13.47 0.08 3.20
N THR A 677 -13.87 1.29 3.58
CA THR A 677 -14.33 1.64 4.92
C THR A 677 -15.50 0.76 5.35
N ALA A 678 -16.53 0.62 4.52
CA ALA A 678 -17.69 -0.21 4.83
C ALA A 678 -17.32 -1.68 5.03
N CYS A 679 -16.39 -2.21 4.23
CA CYS A 679 -15.87 -3.57 4.40
C CYS A 679 -15.13 -3.73 5.74
N GLN A 680 -14.24 -2.79 6.09
CA GLN A 680 -13.56 -2.79 7.39
C GLN A 680 -14.56 -2.71 8.55
N MET A 681 -15.66 -1.96 8.42
CA MET A 681 -16.69 -1.90 9.46
C MET A 681 -17.39 -3.24 9.66
N LEU A 682 -17.67 -3.98 8.57
CA LEU A 682 -18.24 -5.33 8.65
C LEU A 682 -17.29 -6.31 9.38
N VAL A 683 -15.97 -6.18 9.19
CA VAL A 683 -14.96 -6.92 9.98
C VAL A 683 -15.09 -6.56 11.46
N CYS A 684 -15.15 -5.26 11.77
CA CYS A 684 -15.29 -4.77 13.14
C CYS A 684 -16.57 -5.30 13.81
N TYR A 685 -17.73 -5.23 13.14
CA TYR A 685 -18.98 -5.75 13.70
C TYR A 685 -18.90 -7.25 13.96
N ALA A 686 -18.37 -8.04 13.02
CA ALA A 686 -18.21 -9.47 13.21
C ALA A 686 -17.30 -9.79 14.40
N ARG A 687 -16.16 -9.09 14.52
CA ARG A 687 -15.17 -9.28 15.59
C ARG A 687 -15.71 -8.91 16.97
N GLU A 688 -16.32 -7.73 17.12
CA GLU A 688 -16.75 -7.20 18.42
C GLU A 688 -18.06 -7.84 18.92
N LEU A 689 -19.00 -8.13 18.02
CA LEU A 689 -20.33 -8.62 18.39
C LEU A 689 -20.41 -10.15 18.45
N LYS A 690 -19.52 -10.85 17.75
CA LYS A 690 -19.44 -12.32 17.73
C LYS A 690 -20.81 -12.95 17.43
N GLU A 691 -21.31 -13.79 18.32
CA GLU A 691 -22.62 -14.46 18.23
C GLU A 691 -23.79 -13.48 18.00
N ALA A 692 -23.70 -12.23 18.46
CA ALA A 692 -24.77 -11.25 18.29
C ALA A 692 -24.90 -10.78 16.82
N PHE A 693 -23.88 -11.02 15.99
CA PHE A 693 -23.87 -10.72 14.55
C PHE A 693 -24.31 -11.92 13.69
N ALA A 694 -24.67 -13.06 14.30
CA ALA A 694 -24.99 -14.29 13.61
C ALA A 694 -26.14 -14.16 12.60
N GLU A 695 -27.06 -13.20 12.76
CA GLU A 695 -28.17 -12.98 11.81
C GLU A 695 -27.69 -12.48 10.44
N TYR A 696 -26.61 -11.68 10.42
CA TYR A 696 -26.07 -11.05 9.21
C TYR A 696 -24.92 -11.83 8.57
N SER A 697 -24.35 -12.81 9.26
CA SER A 697 -23.12 -13.48 8.82
C SER A 697 -23.21 -14.06 7.41
N GLU A 698 -24.32 -14.69 7.04
CA GLU A 698 -24.50 -15.28 5.70
C GLU A 698 -24.53 -14.23 4.59
N GLU A 699 -25.21 -13.11 4.83
CA GLU A 699 -25.33 -12.02 3.86
C GLU A 699 -23.97 -11.34 3.66
N VAL A 700 -23.26 -11.09 4.76
CA VAL A 700 -21.92 -10.50 4.72
C VAL A 700 -20.93 -11.43 4.03
N VAL A 701 -20.97 -12.74 4.29
CA VAL A 701 -20.12 -13.72 3.58
C VAL A 701 -20.37 -13.67 2.06
N LYS A 702 -21.63 -13.55 1.61
CA LYS A 702 -21.98 -13.44 0.18
C LYS A 702 -21.46 -12.15 -0.48
N ILE A 703 -21.21 -11.11 0.30
CA ILE A 703 -20.60 -9.86 -0.16
C ILE A 703 -19.07 -9.98 -0.14
N MET A 704 -18.49 -10.43 0.97
CA MET A 704 -17.03 -10.44 1.17
C MET A 704 -16.29 -11.44 0.29
N VAL A 705 -16.84 -12.64 0.06
CA VAL A 705 -16.13 -13.68 -0.71
C VAL A 705 -15.82 -13.26 -2.16
N PRO A 706 -16.75 -12.65 -2.92
CA PRO A 706 -16.42 -12.05 -4.21
C PRO A 706 -15.35 -10.95 -4.15
N LEU A 707 -15.30 -10.19 -3.05
CA LEU A 707 -14.39 -9.07 -2.87
C LEU A 707 -12.94 -9.47 -2.65
N LEU A 708 -12.66 -10.75 -2.35
CA LEU A 708 -11.30 -11.30 -2.38
C LEU A 708 -10.61 -11.13 -3.75
N LYS A 709 -11.37 -10.90 -4.83
CA LYS A 709 -10.88 -10.74 -6.20
C LYS A 709 -11.18 -9.34 -6.76
N PHE A 710 -11.37 -8.37 -5.87
CA PHE A 710 -11.63 -6.98 -6.23
C PHE A 710 -10.31 -6.23 -6.39
N TYR A 711 -9.65 -6.39 -7.55
CA TYR A 711 -8.32 -5.82 -7.83
C TYR A 711 -8.27 -4.29 -7.96
N PHE A 712 -9.39 -3.62 -7.71
CA PHE A 712 -9.46 -2.16 -7.80
C PHE A 712 -9.06 -1.47 -6.50
N HIS A 713 -8.97 -2.21 -5.39
CA HIS A 713 -8.60 -1.65 -4.09
C HIS A 713 -8.07 -2.73 -3.15
N ASP A 714 -6.92 -2.47 -2.53
CA ASP A 714 -6.21 -3.45 -1.69
C ASP A 714 -6.93 -3.67 -0.36
N ASP A 715 -7.29 -2.59 0.33
CA ASP A 715 -7.99 -2.67 1.62
C ASP A 715 -9.35 -3.38 1.56
N VAL A 716 -10.04 -3.33 0.40
CA VAL A 716 -11.26 -4.12 0.20
C VAL A 716 -10.96 -5.62 0.22
N ARG A 717 -9.87 -6.05 -0.42
CA ARG A 717 -9.43 -7.45 -0.45
C ARG A 717 -8.90 -7.90 0.92
N ILE A 718 -8.14 -7.04 1.60
CA ILE A 718 -7.65 -7.27 2.96
C ILE A 718 -8.83 -7.43 3.92
N ALA A 719 -9.76 -6.47 3.96
CA ALA A 719 -10.93 -6.52 4.82
C ALA A 719 -11.84 -7.73 4.50
N ALA A 720 -12.02 -8.07 3.22
CA ALA A 720 -12.71 -9.28 2.81
C ALA A 720 -12.05 -10.53 3.41
N SER A 721 -10.71 -10.62 3.35
CA SER A 721 -9.92 -11.71 3.92
C SER A 721 -10.07 -11.80 5.45
N GLU A 722 -9.85 -10.70 6.16
CA GLU A 722 -9.93 -10.61 7.62
C GLU A 722 -11.32 -10.97 8.16
N SER A 723 -12.37 -10.67 7.40
CA SER A 723 -13.75 -10.93 7.82
C SER A 723 -14.07 -12.42 7.99
N LEU A 724 -13.46 -13.30 7.19
CA LEU A 724 -13.85 -14.70 7.07
C LEU A 724 -13.77 -15.49 8.38
N PRO A 725 -12.63 -15.49 9.13
CA PRO A 725 -12.56 -16.20 10.40
C PRO A 725 -13.54 -15.64 11.43
N CYS A 726 -13.75 -14.32 11.47
CA CYS A 726 -14.74 -13.69 12.35
C CYS A 726 -16.17 -14.10 12.00
N LEU A 727 -16.52 -14.15 10.71
CA LEU A 727 -17.85 -14.53 10.24
C LEU A 727 -18.15 -16.01 10.54
N LEU A 728 -17.16 -16.89 10.44
CA LEU A 728 -17.27 -18.28 10.89
C LEU A 728 -17.50 -18.36 12.41
N GLU A 729 -16.83 -17.53 13.21
CA GLU A 729 -17.08 -17.43 14.66
C GLU A 729 -18.51 -16.97 14.96
N CYS A 730 -19.00 -15.93 14.27
CA CYS A 730 -20.38 -15.47 14.40
C CYS A 730 -21.39 -16.58 14.05
N ALA A 731 -21.12 -17.35 12.99
CA ALA A 731 -22.00 -18.41 12.51
C ALA A 731 -22.04 -19.65 13.43
N SER A 732 -21.10 -19.78 14.37
CA SER A 732 -20.95 -20.96 15.24
C SER A 732 -22.21 -21.30 16.05
N ILE A 733 -22.97 -20.28 16.47
CA ILE A 733 -24.24 -20.44 17.21
C ILE A 733 -25.35 -21.13 16.38
N ARG A 734 -25.23 -21.13 15.04
CA ARG A 734 -26.18 -21.83 14.14
C ARG A 734 -25.87 -23.32 13.98
N GLY A 735 -24.77 -23.80 14.58
CA GLY A 735 -24.36 -25.21 14.62
C GLY A 735 -23.26 -25.56 13.62
N GLU A 736 -22.49 -26.61 13.94
CA GLU A 736 -21.30 -27.02 13.20
C GLU A 736 -21.57 -27.33 11.71
N THR A 737 -22.71 -27.96 11.39
CA THR A 737 -23.07 -28.25 9.99
C THR A 737 -23.23 -26.99 9.16
N TYR A 738 -23.85 -25.94 9.73
CA TYR A 738 -24.05 -24.68 9.02
C TYR A 738 -22.71 -23.99 8.71
N VAL A 739 -21.80 -23.97 9.69
CA VAL A 739 -20.44 -23.43 9.53
C VAL A 739 -19.65 -24.24 8.51
N SER A 740 -19.72 -25.58 8.59
CA SER A 740 -19.05 -26.47 7.65
C SER A 740 -19.55 -26.29 6.22
N ASP A 741 -20.86 -26.11 6.02
CA ASP A 741 -21.45 -25.90 4.69
C ASP A 741 -21.05 -24.54 4.12
N MET A 742 -21.02 -23.49 4.95
CA MET A 742 -20.58 -22.15 4.58
C MET A 742 -19.10 -22.14 4.16
N TRP A 743 -18.26 -22.83 4.93
CA TRP A 743 -16.84 -22.96 4.63
C TRP A 743 -16.58 -23.78 3.35
N SER A 744 -17.04 -25.03 3.32
CA SER A 744 -16.69 -25.98 2.27
C SER A 744 -17.28 -25.62 0.90
N ASN A 745 -18.53 -25.12 0.86
CA ASN A 745 -19.20 -24.86 -0.41
C ASN A 745 -18.96 -23.44 -0.96
N TYR A 746 -18.47 -22.50 -0.14
CA TYR A 746 -18.42 -21.10 -0.54
C TYR A 746 -17.09 -20.40 -0.21
N ILE A 747 -16.67 -20.39 1.05
CA ILE A 747 -15.47 -19.64 1.47
C ILE A 747 -14.19 -20.31 0.95
N CYS A 748 -13.96 -21.58 1.29
CA CYS A 748 -12.69 -22.27 1.02
C CYS A 748 -12.31 -22.29 -0.47
N PRO A 749 -13.18 -22.67 -1.42
CA PRO A 749 -12.81 -22.69 -2.84
C PRO A 749 -12.46 -21.30 -3.39
N ASN A 750 -13.13 -20.24 -2.91
CA ASN A 750 -12.86 -18.88 -3.36
C ASN A 750 -11.61 -18.29 -2.72
N LEU A 751 -11.33 -18.60 -1.45
CA LEU A 751 -10.11 -18.15 -0.76
C LEU A 751 -8.87 -18.84 -1.34
N LEU A 752 -8.92 -20.15 -1.59
CA LEU A 752 -7.84 -20.86 -2.30
C LEU A 752 -7.63 -20.29 -3.70
N LYS A 753 -8.72 -19.95 -4.41
CA LYS A 753 -8.61 -19.32 -5.72
C LYS A 753 -7.97 -17.93 -5.62
N ALA A 754 -8.34 -17.12 -4.63
CA ALA A 754 -7.74 -15.80 -4.40
C ALA A 754 -6.23 -15.91 -4.16
N ILE A 755 -5.79 -16.82 -3.28
CA ILE A 755 -4.36 -17.13 -3.05
C ILE A 755 -3.64 -17.54 -4.34
N GLU A 756 -4.33 -18.22 -5.26
CA GLU A 756 -3.74 -18.62 -6.55
C GLU A 756 -3.40 -17.43 -7.44
N ILE A 757 -4.28 -16.43 -7.50
CA ILE A 757 -4.24 -15.38 -8.54
C ILE A 757 -3.89 -14.00 -8.01
N GLU A 758 -3.67 -13.86 -6.70
CA GLU A 758 -3.35 -12.59 -6.04
C GLU A 758 -2.04 -11.99 -6.59
N PRO A 759 -2.09 -10.80 -7.24
CA PRO A 759 -0.91 -10.15 -7.79
C PRO A 759 -0.05 -9.42 -6.74
N GLU A 760 -0.67 -8.88 -5.68
CA GLU A 760 0.01 -7.99 -4.74
C GLU A 760 0.67 -8.75 -3.59
N GLN A 761 1.96 -8.49 -3.37
CA GLN A 761 2.76 -9.16 -2.33
C GLN A 761 2.38 -8.72 -0.91
N SER A 762 1.76 -7.56 -0.75
CA SER A 762 1.22 -7.05 0.51
C SER A 762 -0.13 -7.69 0.89
N VAL A 763 -0.96 -8.06 -0.10
CA VAL A 763 -2.31 -8.63 0.12
C VAL A 763 -2.28 -10.15 0.29
N LEU A 764 -1.41 -10.84 -0.45
CA LEU A 764 -1.28 -12.30 -0.39
C LEU A 764 -1.07 -12.86 1.04
N PRO A 765 -0.18 -12.29 1.88
CA PRO A 765 -0.03 -12.68 3.29
C PRO A 765 -1.35 -12.67 4.06
N GLU A 766 -2.23 -11.70 3.81
CA GLU A 766 -3.51 -11.59 4.52
C GLU A 766 -4.52 -12.66 4.09
N HIS A 767 -4.47 -13.13 2.85
CA HIS A 767 -5.21 -14.31 2.40
C HIS A 767 -4.70 -15.59 3.06
N LEU A 768 -3.38 -15.76 3.15
CA LEU A 768 -2.76 -16.92 3.79
C LEU A 768 -3.06 -16.96 5.30
N ASN A 769 -2.95 -15.82 5.99
CA ASN A 769 -3.27 -15.64 7.40
C ASN A 769 -4.75 -15.93 7.69
N SER A 770 -5.65 -15.39 6.87
CA SER A 770 -7.09 -15.67 6.99
C SER A 770 -7.38 -17.17 6.82
N PHE A 771 -6.74 -17.81 5.84
CA PHE A 771 -6.88 -19.26 5.63
C PHE A 771 -6.41 -20.06 6.85
N ALA A 772 -5.24 -19.74 7.41
CA ALA A 772 -4.70 -20.37 8.62
C ALA A 772 -5.68 -20.23 9.80
N LYS A 773 -6.17 -19.02 10.09
CA LYS A 773 -7.15 -18.76 11.16
C LYS A 773 -8.47 -19.52 10.95
N CYS A 774 -8.94 -19.65 9.71
CA CYS A 774 -10.12 -20.45 9.40
C CYS A 774 -9.88 -21.94 9.70
N VAL A 775 -8.70 -22.46 9.36
CA VAL A 775 -8.31 -23.85 9.65
C VAL A 775 -8.26 -24.11 11.16
N GLU A 776 -7.63 -23.22 11.93
CA GLU A 776 -7.58 -23.30 13.40
C GLU A 776 -8.98 -23.37 14.02
N LYS A 777 -9.89 -22.52 13.51
CA LYS A 777 -11.25 -22.43 14.01
C LYS A 777 -12.08 -23.68 13.72
N LEU A 778 -11.97 -24.21 12.50
CA LEU A 778 -12.76 -25.34 12.03
C LEU A 778 -12.19 -26.69 12.47
N GLY A 779 -10.88 -26.76 12.63
CA GLY A 779 -10.17 -27.94 13.07
C GLY A 779 -10.23 -29.09 12.06
N LYS A 780 -10.26 -30.31 12.59
CA LYS A 780 -10.12 -31.54 11.80
C LYS A 780 -11.26 -31.74 10.81
N GLY A 781 -10.92 -32.02 9.55
CA GLY A 781 -11.90 -32.30 8.49
C GLY A 781 -12.43 -31.04 7.79
N CYS A 782 -11.76 -29.89 7.98
CA CYS A 782 -12.12 -28.64 7.32
C CYS A 782 -11.88 -28.65 5.81
N LEU A 783 -10.99 -29.51 5.29
CA LEU A 783 -10.72 -29.63 3.85
C LEU A 783 -11.18 -30.96 3.28
N SER A 784 -11.66 -30.93 2.03
CA SER A 784 -11.84 -32.12 1.21
C SER A 784 -10.50 -32.61 0.65
N ASP A 785 -10.45 -33.84 0.15
CA ASP A 785 -9.25 -34.38 -0.53
C ASP A 785 -8.85 -33.50 -1.75
N ALA A 786 -9.83 -32.98 -2.47
CA ALA A 786 -9.60 -32.11 -3.63
C ALA A 786 -9.02 -30.75 -3.21
N ASP A 787 -9.56 -30.13 -2.17
CA ASP A 787 -9.05 -28.85 -1.65
C ASP A 787 -7.64 -29.01 -1.07
N THR A 788 -7.36 -30.18 -0.46
CA THR A 788 -6.02 -30.53 0.03
C THR A 788 -5.01 -30.61 -1.11
N GLU A 789 -5.38 -31.18 -2.27
CA GLU A 789 -4.52 -31.21 -3.46
C GLU A 789 -4.26 -29.81 -4.03
N ILE A 790 -5.28 -28.95 -4.05
CA ILE A 790 -5.14 -27.54 -4.44
C ILE A 790 -4.18 -26.81 -3.50
N LEU A 791 -4.38 -26.93 -2.19
CA LEU A 791 -3.52 -26.32 -1.17
C LEU A 791 -2.05 -26.73 -1.35
N VAL A 792 -1.79 -28.03 -1.56
CA VAL A 792 -0.43 -28.53 -1.81
C VAL A 792 0.16 -27.93 -3.09
N THR A 793 -0.63 -27.81 -4.14
CA THR A 793 -0.18 -27.19 -5.41
C THR A 793 0.19 -25.72 -5.20
N LEU A 794 -0.63 -24.99 -4.44
CA LEU A 794 -0.37 -23.58 -4.09
C LEU A 794 0.90 -23.43 -3.26
N MET A 795 1.05 -24.21 -2.18
CA MET A 795 2.26 -24.18 -1.34
C MET A 795 3.52 -24.51 -2.13
N ASN A 796 3.47 -25.50 -3.04
CA ASN A 796 4.60 -25.81 -3.92
C ASN A 796 5.00 -24.60 -4.79
N ARG A 797 4.01 -23.94 -5.40
CA ARG A 797 4.25 -22.76 -6.25
C ARG A 797 4.82 -21.60 -5.44
N LEU A 798 4.26 -21.29 -4.28
CA LEU A 798 4.73 -20.20 -3.42
C LEU A 798 6.16 -20.44 -2.94
N LEU A 799 6.47 -21.66 -2.48
CA LEU A 799 7.83 -22.03 -2.07
C LEU A 799 8.81 -22.03 -3.25
N GLN A 800 8.38 -22.43 -4.45
CA GLN A 800 9.23 -22.32 -5.64
C GLN A 800 9.55 -20.86 -5.99
N ASN A 801 8.53 -20.00 -5.98
CA ASN A 801 8.67 -18.57 -6.23
C ASN A 801 9.64 -17.89 -5.25
N HIS A 802 9.61 -18.26 -3.96
CA HIS A 802 10.59 -17.80 -2.96
C HIS A 802 12.04 -18.04 -3.40
N PHE A 803 12.36 -19.27 -3.85
CA PHE A 803 13.72 -19.57 -4.33
C PHE A 803 14.06 -18.86 -5.65
N GLU A 804 13.08 -18.67 -6.55
CA GLU A 804 13.28 -17.98 -7.81
C GLU A 804 13.53 -16.48 -7.61
N ARG A 805 12.73 -15.81 -6.76
CA ARG A 805 12.92 -14.41 -6.38
C ARG A 805 14.28 -14.20 -5.72
N GLN A 806 14.67 -15.08 -4.81
CA GLN A 806 16.00 -15.02 -4.22
C GLN A 806 17.11 -15.11 -5.29
N ALA A 807 16.98 -15.98 -6.29
CA ALA A 807 17.93 -16.07 -7.39
C ALA A 807 17.93 -14.80 -8.26
N GLN A 808 16.76 -14.21 -8.52
CA GLN A 808 16.63 -12.93 -9.22
C GLN A 808 17.32 -11.79 -8.46
N ARG A 809 17.13 -11.70 -7.13
CA ARG A 809 17.85 -10.73 -6.28
C ARG A 809 19.38 -10.91 -6.39
N GLN A 810 19.88 -12.14 -6.48
CA GLN A 810 21.31 -12.39 -6.70
C GLN A 810 21.81 -11.99 -8.10
N GLU A 811 20.95 -12.04 -9.12
CA GLU A 811 21.30 -11.55 -10.46
C GLU A 811 21.26 -10.03 -10.54
N LYS A 812 20.26 -9.37 -9.91
CA LYS A 812 20.20 -7.90 -9.78
C LYS A 812 21.46 -7.32 -9.14
N ARG A 813 22.06 -8.01 -8.15
CA ARG A 813 23.35 -7.64 -7.52
C ARG A 813 24.56 -7.66 -8.48
N LYS A 814 24.43 -8.28 -9.65
CA LYS A 814 25.50 -8.32 -10.68
C LYS A 814 25.31 -7.24 -11.75
N ASP A 815 24.20 -6.51 -11.74
CA ASP A 815 23.95 -5.46 -12.71
C ASP A 815 25.01 -4.36 -12.61
N GLU A 816 25.34 -3.72 -13.74
CA GLU A 816 26.37 -2.69 -13.74
C GLU A 816 25.98 -1.47 -12.89
N ASP A 817 24.68 -1.23 -12.69
CA ASP A 817 24.11 -0.16 -11.88
C ASP A 817 23.91 -0.51 -10.41
N TYR A 818 24.32 -1.71 -9.95
CA TYR A 818 24.23 -2.05 -8.54
C TYR A 818 24.98 -1.03 -7.65
N ASP A 819 24.27 -0.50 -6.66
CA ASP A 819 24.78 0.40 -5.63
C ASP A 819 24.11 0.14 -4.27
N ASP A 820 24.52 0.87 -3.23
CA ASP A 820 24.04 0.64 -1.86
C ASP A 820 22.52 0.86 -1.72
N VAL A 821 21.91 1.75 -2.51
CA VAL A 821 20.45 2.01 -2.46
C VAL A 821 19.68 0.90 -3.16
N VAL A 822 20.24 0.33 -4.24
CA VAL A 822 19.69 -0.90 -4.83
C VAL A 822 19.76 -2.04 -3.83
N GLU A 823 20.82 -2.18 -3.04
CA GLU A 823 20.86 -3.19 -1.98
C GLU A 823 19.78 -2.97 -0.92
N GLU A 824 19.53 -1.73 -0.49
CA GLU A 824 18.45 -1.38 0.44
C GLU A 824 17.09 -1.87 -0.09
N GLY A 825 16.72 -1.56 -1.35
CA GLY A 825 15.47 -2.06 -1.95
C GLY A 825 15.43 -3.57 -2.16
N LEU A 826 16.57 -4.22 -2.43
CA LEU A 826 16.64 -5.69 -2.49
C LEU A 826 16.48 -6.36 -1.13
N MET A 827 16.78 -5.66 -0.03
CA MET A 827 16.51 -6.12 1.32
C MET A 827 15.02 -6.01 1.64
N GLU A 828 14.36 -4.92 1.26
CA GLU A 828 12.89 -4.78 1.37
C GLU A 828 12.16 -5.88 0.58
N GLU A 829 12.57 -6.16 -0.67
CA GLU A 829 12.07 -7.29 -1.47
C GLU A 829 12.32 -8.65 -0.78
N ASP A 830 13.36 -8.79 0.04
CA ASP A 830 13.63 -10.02 0.80
C ASP A 830 12.71 -10.11 2.03
N ASP A 831 12.47 -8.99 2.71
CA ASP A 831 11.61 -8.91 3.89
C ASP A 831 10.15 -9.23 3.54
N GLU A 832 9.62 -8.73 2.41
CA GLU A 832 8.30 -9.08 1.89
C GLU A 832 8.18 -10.59 1.58
N ASP A 833 9.20 -11.16 0.94
CA ASP A 833 9.26 -12.58 0.58
C ASP A 833 9.30 -13.47 1.84
N VAL A 834 10.07 -13.03 2.85
CA VAL A 834 10.14 -13.68 4.17
C VAL A 834 8.82 -13.56 4.93
N TYR A 835 8.10 -12.45 4.80
CA TYR A 835 6.77 -12.30 5.39
C TYR A 835 5.77 -13.28 4.76
N ILE A 836 5.78 -13.48 3.45
CA ILE A 836 4.99 -14.54 2.79
C ILE A 836 5.39 -15.93 3.31
N LEU A 837 6.69 -16.20 3.46
CA LEU A 837 7.19 -17.47 4.00
C LEU A 837 6.69 -17.73 5.43
N SER A 838 6.62 -16.69 6.26
CA SER A 838 6.01 -16.76 7.60
C SER A 838 4.55 -17.21 7.54
N LYS A 839 3.77 -16.71 6.58
CA LYS A 839 2.35 -17.10 6.45
C LYS A 839 2.15 -18.49 5.88
N ILE A 840 3.11 -19.00 5.10
CA ILE A 840 3.15 -20.43 4.75
C ILE A 840 3.40 -21.26 6.01
N ALA A 841 4.29 -20.83 6.90
CA ALA A 841 4.52 -21.49 8.18
C ALA A 841 3.25 -21.43 9.07
N ASP A 842 2.54 -20.30 9.15
CA ASP A 842 1.27 -20.18 9.89
C ASP A 842 0.21 -21.20 9.42
N ILE A 843 0.11 -21.43 8.10
CA ILE A 843 -0.79 -22.47 7.55
C ILE A 843 -0.36 -23.87 8.03
N LEU A 844 0.94 -24.17 7.98
CA LEU A 844 1.45 -25.46 8.44
C LEU A 844 1.24 -25.66 9.94
N HIS A 845 1.49 -24.62 10.75
CA HIS A 845 1.21 -24.57 12.17
C HIS A 845 -0.26 -24.89 12.46
N ALA A 846 -1.19 -24.18 11.82
CA ALA A 846 -2.63 -24.39 11.95
C ALA A 846 -3.04 -25.85 11.66
N PHE A 847 -2.49 -26.45 10.59
CA PHE A 847 -2.75 -27.86 10.27
C PHE A 847 -2.12 -28.82 11.27
N PHE A 848 -0.89 -28.60 11.72
CA PHE A 848 -0.26 -29.46 12.72
C PHE A 848 -1.00 -29.37 14.06
N GLY A 849 -1.36 -28.18 14.54
CA GLY A 849 -2.11 -27.98 15.78
C GLY A 849 -3.47 -28.68 15.77
N THR A 850 -4.18 -28.65 14.64
CA THR A 850 -5.54 -29.21 14.52
C THR A 850 -5.59 -30.68 14.10
N HIS A 851 -4.74 -31.11 13.16
CA HIS A 851 -4.75 -32.46 12.56
C HIS A 851 -3.65 -33.38 13.10
N LYS A 852 -2.62 -32.82 13.77
CA LYS A 852 -1.52 -33.57 14.40
C LYS A 852 -0.84 -34.53 13.42
N GLN A 853 -0.56 -35.77 13.83
CA GLN A 853 0.12 -36.76 12.98
C GLN A 853 -0.61 -37.11 11.67
N GLU A 854 -1.91 -36.81 11.53
CA GLU A 854 -2.67 -37.12 10.32
C GLU A 854 -2.31 -36.20 9.14
N PHE A 855 -1.71 -35.04 9.42
CA PHE A 855 -1.25 -34.10 8.39
C PHE A 855 0.08 -34.49 7.76
N LEU A 856 0.86 -35.37 8.40
CA LEU A 856 2.19 -35.77 7.92
C LEU A 856 2.25 -36.22 6.44
N PRO A 857 1.31 -37.03 5.91
CA PRO A 857 1.34 -37.41 4.49
C PRO A 857 1.15 -36.24 3.52
N VAL A 858 0.45 -35.18 3.95
CA VAL A 858 0.28 -33.95 3.16
C VAL A 858 1.58 -33.14 3.23
N PHE A 859 2.14 -32.96 4.43
CA PHE A 859 3.40 -32.27 4.65
C PHE A 859 4.56 -32.89 3.85
N GLU A 860 4.63 -34.23 3.75
CA GLU A 860 5.65 -34.95 2.96
C GLU A 860 5.78 -34.43 1.50
N LYS A 861 4.70 -33.87 0.93
CA LYS A 861 4.68 -33.34 -0.44
C LYS A 861 5.41 -31.99 -0.59
N VAL A 862 5.53 -31.21 0.49
CA VAL A 862 6.22 -29.90 0.51
C VAL A 862 7.49 -29.89 1.37
N MET A 863 7.66 -30.91 2.21
CA MET A 863 8.82 -31.13 3.08
C MET A 863 10.20 -30.93 2.40
N PRO A 864 10.44 -31.31 1.13
CA PRO A 864 11.76 -31.10 0.50
C PRO A 864 12.25 -29.66 0.49
N TYR A 865 11.36 -28.66 0.46
CA TYR A 865 11.76 -27.25 0.51
C TYR A 865 12.32 -26.87 1.87
N PHE A 866 11.67 -27.30 2.97
CA PHE A 866 12.13 -27.03 4.33
C PHE A 866 13.45 -27.74 4.64
N ILE A 867 13.71 -28.91 4.05
CA ILE A 867 15.02 -29.57 4.12
C ILE A 867 16.08 -28.71 3.42
N LYS A 868 15.77 -28.19 2.24
CA LYS A 868 16.69 -27.32 1.48
C LYS A 868 16.99 -26.02 2.24
N MET A 869 15.99 -25.44 2.90
CA MET A 869 16.11 -24.21 3.70
C MET A 869 17.04 -24.36 4.92
N LEU A 870 17.15 -25.57 5.48
CA LEU A 870 18.07 -25.85 6.59
C LEU A 870 19.56 -25.91 6.19
N ALA A 871 19.90 -25.86 4.89
CA ALA A 871 21.29 -25.94 4.46
C ALA A 871 22.13 -24.73 4.93
N THR A 872 23.41 -24.96 5.20
CA THR A 872 24.28 -23.96 5.84
C THR A 872 24.50 -22.70 4.99
N ASP A 873 24.42 -22.83 3.66
CA ASP A 873 24.57 -21.77 2.66
C ASP A 873 23.29 -20.95 2.43
N ARG A 874 22.18 -21.30 3.09
CA ARG A 874 20.93 -20.55 3.03
C ARG A 874 20.97 -19.30 3.93
N PRO A 875 20.15 -18.27 3.60
CA PRO A 875 19.92 -17.12 4.48
C PRO A 875 19.42 -17.55 5.85
N TRP A 876 19.53 -16.65 6.83
CA TRP A 876 19.10 -16.94 8.18
C TRP A 876 17.58 -17.07 8.31
N ALA A 877 16.80 -16.25 7.57
CA ALA A 877 15.35 -16.31 7.58
C ALA A 877 14.82 -17.66 7.06
N ASP A 878 15.43 -18.22 6.01
CA ASP A 878 15.18 -19.59 5.55
C ASP A 878 15.37 -20.62 6.67
N LYS A 879 16.49 -20.52 7.39
CA LYS A 879 16.81 -21.45 8.48
C LYS A 879 15.79 -21.29 9.61
N GLN A 880 15.48 -20.06 10.02
CA GLN A 880 14.50 -19.76 11.05
C GLN A 880 13.15 -20.40 10.72
N TRP A 881 12.55 -20.07 9.57
CA TRP A 881 11.21 -20.56 9.24
C TRP A 881 11.17 -22.07 8.98
N ALA A 882 12.25 -22.65 8.45
CA ALA A 882 12.35 -24.10 8.37
C ALA A 882 12.42 -24.75 9.75
N LEU A 883 13.15 -24.17 10.71
CA LEU A 883 13.18 -24.64 12.09
C LEU A 883 11.79 -24.55 12.72
N CYS A 884 11.09 -23.42 12.61
CA CYS A 884 9.73 -23.26 13.13
C CYS A 884 8.77 -24.36 12.62
N VAL A 885 8.81 -24.68 11.32
CA VAL A 885 7.98 -25.77 10.77
C VAL A 885 8.37 -27.15 11.32
N TRP A 886 9.66 -27.40 11.57
CA TRP A 886 10.09 -28.65 12.21
C TRP A 886 9.74 -28.69 13.70
N ASP A 887 9.67 -27.54 14.36
CA ASP A 887 9.24 -27.41 15.74
C ASP A 887 7.75 -27.80 15.86
N ASP A 888 6.90 -27.34 14.94
CA ASP A 888 5.49 -27.76 14.85
C ASP A 888 5.35 -29.27 14.65
N VAL A 889 6.21 -29.86 13.80
CA VAL A 889 6.26 -31.31 13.60
C VAL A 889 6.61 -32.02 14.91
N LEU A 890 7.59 -31.53 15.67
CA LEU A 890 7.99 -32.10 16.96
C LEU A 890 6.88 -31.98 18.01
N GLU A 891 6.33 -30.78 18.16
CA GLU A 891 5.32 -30.46 19.17
C GLU A 891 4.02 -31.23 18.95
N HIS A 892 3.49 -31.19 17.73
CA HIS A 892 2.14 -31.69 17.47
C HIS A 892 2.09 -33.16 17.03
N THR A 893 3.22 -33.75 16.61
CA THR A 893 3.28 -35.18 16.21
C THR A 893 4.08 -36.07 17.17
N GLY A 894 4.80 -35.46 18.11
CA GLY A 894 5.51 -36.15 19.19
C GLY A 894 6.45 -37.24 18.68
N PRO A 895 6.41 -38.48 19.20
CA PRO A 895 7.32 -39.55 18.79
C PRO A 895 7.27 -39.96 17.32
N MET A 896 6.19 -39.61 16.58
CA MET A 896 6.08 -39.92 15.14
C MET A 896 7.05 -39.08 14.29
N SER A 897 7.45 -37.90 14.78
CA SER A 897 8.47 -37.05 14.16
C SER A 897 9.80 -37.78 13.94
N ALA A 898 10.10 -38.81 14.74
CA ALA A 898 11.36 -39.57 14.66
C ALA A 898 11.58 -40.27 13.31
N LYS A 899 10.51 -40.46 12.52
CA LYS A 899 10.62 -40.90 11.11
C LYS A 899 11.47 -39.95 10.26
N TYR A 900 11.45 -38.66 10.58
CA TYR A 900 12.10 -37.60 9.81
C TYR A 900 13.36 -37.05 10.49
N GLN A 901 13.79 -37.60 11.63
CA GLN A 901 14.90 -37.07 12.44
C GLN A 901 16.19 -36.81 11.66
N ASN A 902 16.51 -37.64 10.64
CA ASN A 902 17.71 -37.49 9.82
C ASN A 902 17.70 -36.22 8.95
N MET A 903 16.56 -35.55 8.82
CA MET A 903 16.36 -34.38 7.98
C MET A 903 16.55 -33.07 8.73
N PHE A 904 16.30 -33.05 10.05
CA PHE A 904 16.25 -31.82 10.84
C PHE A 904 17.07 -31.87 12.14
N LEU A 905 17.27 -33.05 12.75
CA LEU A 905 17.80 -33.15 14.11
C LEU A 905 19.21 -32.56 14.25
N GLN A 906 20.09 -32.87 13.31
CA GLN A 906 21.44 -32.31 13.31
C GLN A 906 21.42 -30.78 13.10
N PRO A 907 20.73 -30.23 12.08
CA PRO A 907 20.54 -28.79 11.95
C PRO A 907 20.02 -28.09 13.21
N ILE A 908 18.94 -28.60 13.84
CA ILE A 908 18.39 -28.00 15.08
C ILE A 908 19.47 -27.90 16.17
N VAL A 909 20.23 -28.99 16.40
CA VAL A 909 21.28 -29.00 17.44
C VAL A 909 22.44 -28.07 17.11
N GLU A 910 22.83 -27.97 15.83
CA GLU A 910 23.90 -27.07 15.38
C GLU A 910 23.49 -25.60 15.49
N TYR A 911 22.25 -25.28 15.13
CA TYR A 911 21.72 -23.92 15.08
C TYR A 911 21.38 -23.30 16.43
N ILE A 912 21.44 -24.06 17.54
CA ILE A 912 21.41 -23.50 18.91
C ILE A 912 22.47 -22.39 19.06
N THR A 913 23.62 -22.54 18.40
CA THR A 913 24.74 -21.59 18.46
C THR A 913 24.91 -20.78 17.17
N ASP A 914 23.84 -20.60 16.39
CA ASP A 914 23.88 -19.77 15.18
C ASP A 914 24.21 -18.30 15.53
N LYS A 915 24.70 -17.55 14.54
CA LYS A 915 25.04 -16.13 14.70
C LYS A 915 23.80 -15.26 14.84
N GLN A 916 22.70 -15.62 14.17
CA GLN A 916 21.45 -14.86 14.22
C GLN A 916 20.58 -15.29 15.39
N SER A 917 20.01 -14.34 16.12
CA SER A 917 19.22 -14.59 17.33
C SER A 917 17.93 -15.33 17.02
N GLU A 918 17.27 -15.00 15.91
CA GLU A 918 16.03 -15.62 15.46
C GLU A 918 16.21 -17.11 15.14
N VAL A 919 17.34 -17.46 14.53
CA VAL A 919 17.71 -18.86 14.26
C VAL A 919 17.99 -19.60 15.57
N ARG A 920 18.69 -18.96 16.51
CA ARG A 920 18.92 -19.53 17.85
C ARG A 920 17.61 -19.73 18.62
N GLN A 921 16.68 -18.77 18.52
CA GLN A 921 15.39 -18.83 19.18
C GLN A 921 14.59 -20.04 18.68
N ALA A 922 14.42 -20.19 17.37
CA ALA A 922 13.73 -21.33 16.77
C ALA A 922 14.43 -22.66 17.15
N ALA A 923 15.76 -22.75 17.02
CA ALA A 923 16.49 -23.95 17.42
C ALA A 923 16.31 -24.30 18.92
N ALA A 924 16.37 -23.30 19.80
CA ALA A 924 16.16 -23.50 21.23
C ALA A 924 14.74 -23.98 21.55
N TYR A 925 13.73 -23.35 20.93
CA TYR A 925 12.33 -23.75 21.03
C TYR A 925 12.15 -25.22 20.59
N GLY A 926 12.68 -25.58 19.42
CA GLY A 926 12.71 -26.94 18.89
C GLY A 926 13.29 -27.98 19.85
N ILE A 927 14.41 -27.66 20.50
CA ILE A 927 14.99 -28.54 21.53
C ILE A 927 14.07 -28.67 22.75
N GLY A 928 13.44 -27.57 23.17
CA GLY A 928 12.47 -27.54 24.26
C GLY A 928 11.26 -28.45 23.99
N VAL A 929 10.62 -28.28 22.83
CA VAL A 929 9.46 -29.11 22.43
C VAL A 929 9.86 -30.55 22.12
N MET A 930 11.06 -30.80 21.58
CA MET A 930 11.61 -32.14 21.43
C MET A 930 11.73 -32.86 22.78
N ALA A 931 12.20 -32.17 23.82
CA ALA A 931 12.29 -32.73 25.16
C ALA A 931 10.91 -33.00 25.78
N GLN A 932 9.95 -32.10 25.58
CA GLN A 932 8.61 -32.19 26.16
C GLN A 932 7.69 -33.19 25.45
N PHE A 933 7.68 -33.20 24.12
CA PHE A 933 6.71 -33.94 23.29
C PHE A 933 7.33 -35.06 22.44
N GLY A 934 8.62 -34.97 22.09
CA GLY A 934 9.29 -35.92 21.20
C GLY A 934 9.41 -37.36 21.75
N GLY A 935 9.33 -37.52 23.07
CA GLY A 935 9.37 -38.83 23.74
C GLY A 935 10.77 -39.47 23.83
N LEU A 936 10.81 -40.72 24.30
CA LEU A 936 12.06 -41.40 24.69
C LEU A 936 13.11 -41.54 23.57
N VAL A 937 12.70 -41.45 22.30
CA VAL A 937 13.59 -41.56 21.14
C VAL A 937 14.59 -40.40 21.04
N TYR A 938 14.24 -39.22 21.56
CA TYR A 938 15.12 -38.05 21.58
C TYR A 938 15.83 -37.81 22.93
N ALA A 939 15.51 -38.62 23.95
CA ALA A 939 16.04 -38.43 25.29
C ALA A 939 17.57 -38.52 25.35
N ASP A 940 18.20 -39.29 24.46
CA ASP A 940 19.66 -39.43 24.38
C ASP A 940 20.36 -38.23 23.73
N VAL A 941 19.63 -37.36 23.02
CA VAL A 941 20.16 -36.14 22.39
C VAL A 941 20.17 -34.98 23.40
N CYS A 942 19.20 -34.93 24.30
CA CYS A 942 19.03 -33.84 25.28
C CYS A 942 20.31 -33.48 26.07
N PRO A 943 21.15 -34.45 26.53
CA PRO A 943 22.38 -34.13 27.25
C PRO A 943 23.42 -33.38 26.40
N GLU A 944 23.47 -33.62 25.08
CA GLU A 944 24.38 -32.90 24.18
C GLU A 944 23.94 -31.44 23.98
N CYS A 945 22.64 -31.16 24.04
CA CYS A 945 22.10 -29.82 23.84
C CYS A 945 22.38 -28.88 25.01
N ILE A 946 22.44 -29.40 26.25
CA ILE A 946 22.59 -28.58 27.46
C ILE A 946 23.82 -27.65 27.40
N PRO A 947 25.06 -28.11 27.11
CA PRO A 947 26.20 -27.22 27.01
C PRO A 947 26.06 -26.12 25.95
N ARG A 948 25.37 -26.40 24.85
CA ARG A 948 25.14 -25.43 23.76
C ARG A 948 24.14 -24.36 24.19
N LEU A 949 23.00 -24.76 24.76
CA LEU A 949 21.99 -23.84 25.30
C LEU A 949 22.60 -22.94 26.37
N VAL A 950 23.34 -23.53 27.31
CA VAL A 950 24.07 -22.81 28.35
C VAL A 950 25.02 -21.76 27.77
N SER A 951 25.73 -22.07 26.68
CA SER A 951 26.66 -21.12 26.06
C SER A 951 25.97 -19.89 25.47
N VAL A 952 24.72 -20.03 25.03
CA VAL A 952 23.87 -18.92 24.57
C VAL A 952 23.40 -18.10 25.76
N ILE A 953 22.89 -18.77 26.80
CA ILE A 953 22.33 -18.12 27.99
C ILE A 953 23.39 -17.28 28.72
N GLU A 954 24.59 -17.83 28.86
CA GLU A 954 25.70 -17.18 29.59
C GLU A 954 26.61 -16.35 28.68
N HIS A 955 26.22 -16.12 27.42
CA HIS A 955 26.92 -15.18 26.55
C HIS A 955 26.86 -13.75 27.14
N PRO A 956 27.94 -12.95 27.10
CA PRO A 956 27.94 -11.60 27.69
C PRO A 956 26.82 -10.68 27.17
N ASP A 957 26.45 -10.86 25.90
CA ASP A 957 25.44 -10.06 25.21
C ASP A 957 24.04 -10.71 25.19
N SER A 958 23.82 -11.78 25.96
CA SER A 958 22.58 -12.59 25.91
C SER A 958 21.33 -11.81 26.32
N LYS A 959 21.47 -10.82 27.22
CA LYS A 959 20.40 -9.97 27.71
C LYS A 959 20.24 -8.64 26.92
N GLN A 960 20.91 -8.48 25.78
CA GLN A 960 20.64 -7.35 24.88
C GLN A 960 19.28 -7.53 24.18
N VAL A 961 18.66 -6.42 23.77
CA VAL A 961 17.31 -6.39 23.18
C VAL A 961 17.20 -7.33 21.98
N GLU A 962 18.26 -7.44 21.19
CA GLU A 962 18.31 -8.28 19.99
C GLU A 962 18.42 -9.79 20.30
N ASN A 963 18.88 -10.16 21.51
CA ASN A 963 19.21 -11.53 21.88
C ASN A 963 18.33 -12.11 23.00
N ILE A 964 17.54 -11.28 23.67
CA ILE A 964 16.81 -11.65 24.89
C ILE A 964 15.80 -12.77 24.63
N ASN A 965 14.99 -12.69 23.57
CA ASN A 965 14.00 -13.73 23.23
C ASN A 965 14.66 -15.10 22.96
N ALA A 966 15.77 -15.11 22.21
CA ALA A 966 16.53 -16.33 21.97
C ALA A 966 17.11 -16.92 23.27
N THR A 967 17.55 -16.04 24.18
CA THR A 967 18.08 -16.43 25.49
C THR A 967 16.99 -17.01 26.39
N GLU A 968 15.82 -16.39 26.43
CA GLU A 968 14.68 -16.86 27.23
C GLU A 968 14.16 -18.21 26.72
N ASN A 969 14.07 -18.39 25.40
CA ASN A 969 13.78 -19.68 24.78
C ASN A 969 14.84 -20.74 25.13
N ALA A 970 16.13 -20.38 25.16
CA ALA A 970 17.19 -21.30 25.59
C ALA A 970 17.08 -21.69 27.07
N ILE A 971 16.73 -20.74 27.96
CA ILE A 971 16.45 -21.02 29.38
C ILE A 971 15.29 -22.00 29.48
N SER A 972 14.20 -21.75 28.75
CA SER A 972 13.04 -22.63 28.76
C SER A 972 13.35 -24.02 28.22
N ALA A 973 14.15 -24.13 27.15
CA ALA A 973 14.59 -25.42 26.62
C ALA A 973 15.36 -26.24 27.67
N VAL A 974 16.25 -25.60 28.44
CA VAL A 974 16.96 -26.26 29.55
C VAL A 974 15.96 -26.72 30.63
N VAL A 975 14.98 -25.88 30.97
CA VAL A 975 13.92 -26.21 31.94
C VAL A 975 13.09 -27.41 31.46
N LYS A 976 12.63 -27.41 30.20
CA LYS A 976 11.89 -28.49 29.56
C LYS A 976 12.72 -29.80 29.57
N ILE A 977 14.02 -29.75 29.27
CA ILE A 977 14.91 -30.92 29.41
C ILE A 977 14.97 -31.43 30.85
N CYS A 978 15.17 -30.56 31.84
CA CYS A 978 15.25 -30.98 33.25
C CYS A 978 13.94 -31.60 33.75
N LYS A 979 12.80 -31.02 33.35
CA LYS A 979 11.47 -31.47 33.76
C LYS A 979 11.07 -32.80 33.13
N TYR A 980 11.27 -32.96 31.82
CA TYR A 980 10.77 -34.12 31.08
C TYR A 980 11.82 -35.22 30.87
N ASN A 981 13.12 -34.87 30.87
CA ASN A 981 14.24 -35.77 30.62
C ASN A 981 15.30 -35.74 31.71
N GLY A 982 14.94 -35.35 32.94
CA GLY A 982 15.88 -35.20 34.07
C GLY A 982 16.72 -36.45 34.39
N SER A 983 16.26 -37.66 34.03
CA SER A 983 17.05 -38.90 34.20
C SER A 983 18.30 -38.98 33.31
N LYS A 984 18.39 -38.14 32.28
CA LYS A 984 19.49 -38.11 31.30
C LYS A 984 20.52 -37.02 31.58
N VAL A 985 20.21 -36.07 32.47
CA VAL A 985 21.05 -34.91 32.77
C VAL A 985 21.29 -34.76 34.27
N ASN A 986 22.37 -34.08 34.66
CA ASN A 986 22.61 -33.78 36.08
C ASN A 986 21.83 -32.53 36.50
N VAL A 987 20.55 -32.71 36.85
CA VAL A 987 19.64 -31.63 37.23
C VAL A 987 20.16 -30.82 38.43
N ASP A 988 20.83 -31.48 39.37
CA ASP A 988 21.38 -30.84 40.58
C ASP A 988 22.49 -29.81 40.27
N GLU A 989 23.22 -29.97 39.16
CA GLU A 989 24.21 -29.00 38.69
C GLU A 989 23.59 -27.83 37.90
N ILE A 990 22.41 -28.05 37.30
CA ILE A 990 21.73 -27.06 36.44
C ILE A 990 20.88 -26.11 37.27
N ILE A 991 20.13 -26.62 38.25
CA ILE A 991 19.18 -25.82 39.04
C ILE A 991 19.81 -24.58 39.69
N PRO A 992 21.00 -24.63 40.32
CA PRO A 992 21.62 -23.43 40.89
C PRO A 992 21.95 -22.35 39.85
N ARG A 993 22.23 -22.74 38.60
CA ARG A 993 22.50 -21.81 37.50
C ARG A 993 21.23 -21.16 36.99
N LEU A 994 20.12 -21.91 36.95
CA LEU A 994 18.80 -21.37 36.59
C LEU A 994 18.44 -20.12 37.41
N MET A 995 18.76 -20.10 38.71
CA MET A 995 18.51 -18.95 39.59
C MET A 995 19.30 -17.68 39.20
N HIS A 996 20.40 -17.84 38.46
CA HIS A 996 21.20 -16.73 37.93
C HIS A 996 20.73 -16.25 36.56
N TRP A 997 19.98 -17.07 35.82
CA TRP A 997 19.46 -16.74 34.49
C TRP A 997 18.15 -15.94 34.56
N LEU A 998 17.40 -16.10 35.65
CA LEU A 998 16.16 -15.38 35.97
C LEU A 998 16.45 -13.94 36.44
N PRO A 999 15.52 -13.00 36.21
CA PRO A 999 14.16 -13.17 35.67
C PRO A 999 14.09 -13.29 34.14
N VAL A 1000 12.93 -13.77 33.67
CA VAL A 1000 12.46 -13.83 32.28
C VAL A 1000 11.31 -12.82 32.16
N THR A 1001 11.38 -11.94 31.16
CA THR A 1001 10.54 -10.73 31.07
C THR A 1001 9.98 -10.44 29.69
N GLU A 1002 10.39 -11.14 28.63
CA GLU A 1002 10.01 -10.79 27.25
C GLU A 1002 9.08 -11.83 26.60
N ASP A 1003 9.32 -13.13 26.80
CA ASP A 1003 8.54 -14.21 26.19
C ASP A 1003 7.49 -14.79 27.16
N PRO A 1004 6.20 -14.41 27.05
CA PRO A 1004 5.15 -14.86 27.98
C PRO A 1004 4.84 -16.36 27.85
N ASP A 1005 4.94 -16.92 26.63
CA ASP A 1005 4.64 -18.32 26.37
C ASP A 1005 5.69 -19.22 27.05
N GLU A 1006 6.97 -18.85 26.93
CA GLU A 1006 8.06 -19.57 27.57
C GLU A 1006 8.18 -19.27 29.08
N ALA A 1007 7.82 -18.07 29.52
CA ALA A 1007 7.77 -17.70 30.94
C ALA A 1007 6.86 -18.65 31.74
N ILE A 1008 5.71 -19.06 31.20
CA ILE A 1008 4.80 -20.02 31.84
C ILE A 1008 5.55 -21.32 32.16
N HIS A 1009 6.31 -21.87 31.22
CA HIS A 1009 7.06 -23.12 31.42
C HIS A 1009 8.16 -22.98 32.48
N ILE A 1010 8.90 -21.87 32.43
CA ILE A 1010 10.01 -21.59 33.32
C ILE A 1010 9.51 -21.41 34.76
N TYR A 1011 8.58 -20.48 34.99
CA TYR A 1011 8.07 -20.18 36.32
C TYR A 1011 7.27 -21.35 36.92
N ASN A 1012 6.56 -22.13 36.09
CA ASN A 1012 5.88 -23.34 36.55
C ASN A 1012 6.87 -24.38 37.10
N TYR A 1013 8.04 -24.55 36.46
CA TYR A 1013 9.08 -25.43 36.98
C TYR A 1013 9.76 -24.86 38.23
N VAL A 1014 9.97 -23.55 38.30
CA VAL A 1014 10.47 -22.89 39.53
C VAL A 1014 9.51 -23.13 40.70
N CYS A 1015 8.21 -23.02 40.48
CA CYS A 1015 7.19 -23.37 41.48
C CYS A 1015 7.29 -24.85 41.89
N ASP A 1016 7.42 -25.78 40.94
CA ASP A 1016 7.59 -27.21 41.22
C ASP A 1016 8.79 -27.47 42.15
N LEU A 1017 9.92 -26.77 41.91
CA LEU A 1017 11.14 -26.88 42.72
C LEU A 1017 11.00 -26.25 44.12
N LEU A 1018 10.32 -25.10 44.22
CA LEU A 1018 10.06 -24.40 45.48
C LEU A 1018 9.13 -25.21 46.38
N GLU A 1019 8.04 -25.73 45.83
CA GLU A 1019 7.09 -26.59 46.54
C GLU A 1019 7.75 -27.90 46.99
N ALA A 1020 8.72 -28.42 46.22
CA ALA A 1020 9.54 -29.57 46.58
C ALA A 1020 10.67 -29.26 47.60
N ASN A 1021 10.85 -28.00 47.99
CA ASN A 1021 11.97 -27.52 48.83
C ASN A 1021 13.35 -27.92 48.28
N HIS A 1022 13.55 -27.82 46.96
CA HIS A 1022 14.80 -28.24 46.32
C HIS A 1022 16.01 -27.43 46.83
N PRO A 1023 17.10 -28.06 47.34
CA PRO A 1023 18.23 -27.35 47.92
C PRO A 1023 18.92 -26.36 46.96
N GLY A 1024 18.99 -26.71 45.67
CA GLY A 1024 19.57 -25.86 44.63
C GLY A 1024 18.80 -24.56 44.37
N VAL A 1025 17.50 -24.51 44.70
CA VAL A 1025 16.67 -23.29 44.60
C VAL A 1025 16.68 -22.56 45.94
N MET A 1026 16.35 -23.25 47.03
CA MET A 1026 16.21 -22.64 48.36
C MET A 1026 17.53 -22.10 48.94
N GLY A 1027 18.66 -22.71 48.58
CA GLY A 1027 19.95 -22.47 49.25
C GLY A 1027 19.98 -23.02 50.68
N GLU A 1028 21.16 -23.02 51.30
CA GLU A 1028 21.27 -23.45 52.71
C GLU A 1028 20.40 -22.56 53.61
N ASN A 1029 19.50 -23.18 54.37
CA ASN A 1029 18.54 -22.49 55.26
C ASN A 1029 17.64 -21.44 54.58
N GLY A 1030 17.37 -21.55 53.28
CA GLY A 1030 16.50 -20.59 52.58
C GLY A 1030 17.23 -19.29 52.20
N ALA A 1031 18.56 -19.26 52.16
CA ALA A 1031 19.34 -18.06 51.85
C ALA A 1031 19.00 -17.41 50.49
N ASN A 1032 18.45 -18.17 49.53
CA ASN A 1032 18.09 -17.64 48.21
C ASN A 1032 16.68 -17.06 48.13
N LEU A 1033 15.84 -17.22 49.17
CA LEU A 1033 14.45 -16.72 49.17
C LEU A 1033 14.32 -15.23 48.81
N PRO A 1034 15.17 -14.32 49.34
CA PRO A 1034 15.08 -12.90 49.00
C PRO A 1034 15.30 -12.61 47.52
N HIS A 1035 16.25 -13.29 46.89
CA HIS A 1035 16.51 -13.17 45.44
C HIS A 1035 15.34 -13.71 44.61
N ILE A 1036 14.79 -14.86 45.01
CA ILE A 1036 13.61 -15.45 44.37
C ILE A 1036 12.40 -14.52 44.46
N PHE A 1037 12.24 -13.84 45.59
CA PHE A 1037 11.21 -12.83 45.77
C PHE A 1037 11.35 -11.66 44.79
N SER A 1038 12.58 -11.18 44.57
CA SER A 1038 12.86 -10.15 43.57
C SER A 1038 12.52 -10.63 42.15
N ILE A 1039 12.82 -11.89 41.81
CA ILE A 1039 12.46 -12.49 40.51
C ILE A 1039 10.94 -12.52 40.33
N ILE A 1040 10.19 -12.98 41.34
CA ILE A 1040 8.72 -13.01 41.31
C ILE A 1040 8.15 -11.60 41.18
N ALA A 1041 8.70 -10.65 41.92
CA ALA A 1041 8.26 -9.26 41.87
C ALA A 1041 8.47 -8.64 40.48
N GLU A 1042 9.62 -8.93 39.85
CA GLU A 1042 9.90 -8.46 38.49
C GLU A 1042 8.92 -9.05 37.48
N ALA A 1043 8.65 -10.37 37.54
CA ALA A 1043 7.70 -11.02 36.64
C ALA A 1043 6.28 -10.42 36.77
N ILE A 1044 5.83 -10.10 37.99
CA ILE A 1044 4.53 -9.46 38.23
C ILE A 1044 4.54 -8.01 37.74
N MET A 1045 5.65 -7.27 37.97
CA MET A 1045 5.78 -5.87 37.56
C MET A 1045 5.79 -5.71 36.04
N GLN A 1046 6.44 -6.62 35.32
CA GLN A 1046 6.47 -6.65 33.85
C GLN A 1046 5.20 -7.25 33.24
N GLU A 1047 4.24 -7.71 34.07
CA GLU A 1047 2.99 -8.34 33.63
C GLU A 1047 3.20 -9.53 32.66
N ILE A 1048 4.35 -10.21 32.75
CA ILE A 1048 4.73 -11.30 31.82
C ILE A 1048 3.86 -12.54 31.95
N LEU A 1049 3.10 -12.65 33.05
CA LEU A 1049 2.14 -13.71 33.28
C LEU A 1049 0.75 -13.11 33.48
N GLU A 1050 -0.24 -13.64 32.77
CA GLU A 1050 -1.64 -13.25 32.98
C GLU A 1050 -2.05 -13.48 34.45
N SER A 1051 -2.71 -12.48 35.04
CA SER A 1051 -3.18 -12.54 36.43
C SER A 1051 -4.18 -13.69 36.71
N SER A 1052 -4.85 -14.19 35.66
CA SER A 1052 -5.75 -15.35 35.70
C SER A 1052 -5.02 -16.70 35.61
N SER A 1053 -3.73 -16.73 35.27
CA SER A 1053 -3.01 -17.98 35.04
C SER A 1053 -2.73 -18.74 36.34
N ASP A 1054 -2.76 -20.07 36.25
CA ASP A 1054 -2.45 -20.94 37.40
C ASP A 1054 -1.02 -20.69 37.93
N VAL A 1055 -0.07 -20.40 37.04
CA VAL A 1055 1.33 -20.14 37.41
C VAL A 1055 1.45 -18.84 38.20
N TYR A 1056 0.79 -17.76 37.76
CA TYR A 1056 0.73 -16.50 38.50
C TYR A 1056 0.18 -16.71 39.92
N MET A 1057 -0.90 -17.49 40.05
CA MET A 1057 -1.48 -17.81 41.35
C MET A 1057 -0.57 -18.68 42.22
N ARG A 1058 0.19 -19.61 41.65
CA ARG A 1058 1.21 -20.40 42.37
C ARG A 1058 2.32 -19.50 42.91
N LEU A 1059 2.85 -18.57 42.10
CA LEU A 1059 3.87 -17.61 42.52
C LEU A 1059 3.36 -16.72 43.68
N LEU A 1060 2.14 -16.18 43.56
CA LEU A 1060 1.53 -15.40 44.64
C LEU A 1060 1.32 -16.21 45.92
N ASN A 1061 0.95 -17.49 45.82
CA ASN A 1061 0.79 -18.35 46.99
C ASN A 1061 2.12 -18.60 47.70
N ILE A 1062 3.22 -18.73 46.95
CA ILE A 1062 4.57 -18.81 47.53
C ILE A 1062 4.90 -17.51 48.28
N VAL A 1063 4.58 -16.34 47.71
CA VAL A 1063 4.76 -15.04 48.37
C VAL A 1063 3.94 -14.97 49.67
N ARG A 1064 2.66 -15.37 49.63
CA ARG A 1064 1.78 -15.44 50.81
C ARG A 1064 2.29 -16.42 51.88
N GLN A 1065 2.93 -17.51 51.48
CA GLN A 1065 3.52 -18.45 52.44
C GLN A 1065 4.69 -17.82 53.20
N VAL A 1066 5.53 -17.04 52.52
CA VAL A 1066 6.64 -16.33 53.17
C VAL A 1066 6.16 -15.18 54.07
N GLN A 1067 5.03 -14.54 53.73
CA GLN A 1067 4.39 -13.54 54.61
C GLN A 1067 4.05 -14.06 56.01
N THR A 1068 3.90 -15.37 56.19
CA THR A 1068 3.67 -15.96 57.51
C THR A 1068 4.87 -15.83 58.46
N SER A 1069 6.06 -15.55 57.93
CA SER A 1069 7.27 -15.21 58.69
C SER A 1069 7.63 -13.74 58.47
N GLU A 1070 7.26 -12.89 59.43
CA GLU A 1070 7.46 -11.43 59.34
C GLU A 1070 8.94 -11.05 59.13
N GLU A 1071 9.86 -11.73 59.83
CA GLU A 1071 11.31 -11.50 59.69
C GLU A 1071 11.83 -11.85 58.29
N MET A 1072 11.40 -12.99 57.74
CA MET A 1072 11.81 -13.44 56.40
C MET A 1072 11.16 -12.58 55.30
N PHE A 1073 9.90 -12.20 55.48
CA PHE A 1073 9.18 -11.35 54.53
C PHE A 1073 9.80 -9.96 54.42
N GLN A 1074 10.19 -9.34 55.54
CA GLN A 1074 10.91 -8.06 55.53
C GLN A 1074 12.28 -8.18 54.87
N ALA A 1075 13.00 -9.29 55.10
CA ALA A 1075 14.28 -9.54 54.43
C ALA A 1075 14.11 -9.70 52.91
N CYS A 1076 13.04 -10.34 52.44
CA CYS A 1076 12.72 -10.44 51.02
C CYS A 1076 12.34 -9.08 50.40
N LEU A 1077 11.46 -8.32 51.05
CA LEU A 1077 11.03 -7.00 50.55
C LEU A 1077 12.18 -6.00 50.45
N ALA A 1078 13.17 -6.08 51.34
CA ALA A 1078 14.34 -5.21 51.32
C ALA A 1078 15.21 -5.38 50.05
N GLN A 1079 15.05 -6.48 49.32
CA GLN A 1079 15.75 -6.74 48.07
C GLN A 1079 14.98 -6.27 46.83
N CYS A 1080 13.71 -5.88 46.99
CA CYS A 1080 12.86 -5.38 45.91
C CYS A 1080 12.95 -3.85 45.78
N SER A 1081 12.89 -3.33 44.55
CA SER A 1081 12.74 -1.89 44.27
C SER A 1081 11.38 -1.37 44.76
N HIS A 1082 11.23 -0.04 44.87
CA HIS A 1082 9.94 0.55 45.28
C HIS A 1082 8.80 0.21 44.30
N GLU A 1083 9.11 0.10 43.00
CA GLU A 1083 8.16 -0.28 41.96
C GLU A 1083 7.75 -1.74 42.08
N GLN A 1084 8.72 -2.65 42.26
CA GLN A 1084 8.48 -4.07 42.53
C GLN A 1084 7.64 -4.29 43.80
N GLN A 1085 7.91 -3.53 44.86
CA GLN A 1085 7.12 -3.58 46.10
C GLN A 1085 5.67 -3.13 45.87
N LYS A 1086 5.48 -2.08 45.06
CA LYS A 1086 4.14 -1.61 44.69
C LYS A 1086 3.39 -2.65 43.85
N ALA A 1087 4.02 -3.21 42.83
CA ALA A 1087 3.45 -4.26 41.99
C ALA A 1087 3.02 -5.49 42.82
N LEU A 1088 3.88 -5.96 43.73
CA LEU A 1088 3.55 -7.03 44.67
C LEU A 1088 2.38 -6.66 45.60
N SER A 1089 2.37 -5.44 46.14
CA SER A 1089 1.29 -4.96 47.02
C SER A 1089 -0.04 -4.94 46.28
N ASP A 1090 -0.06 -4.40 45.06
CA ASP A 1090 -1.25 -4.31 44.23
C ASP A 1090 -1.75 -5.72 43.87
N ALA A 1091 -0.84 -6.63 43.50
CA ALA A 1091 -1.16 -8.03 43.20
C ALA A 1091 -1.69 -8.82 44.40
N LEU A 1092 -1.19 -8.57 45.62
CA LEU A 1092 -1.64 -9.23 46.85
C LEU A 1092 -2.95 -8.65 47.40
N SER A 1093 -3.31 -7.44 46.98
CA SER A 1093 -4.56 -6.76 47.39
C SER A 1093 -5.79 -7.19 46.59
N LYS A 1094 -5.57 -7.79 45.42
CA LYS A 1094 -6.57 -8.45 44.57
C LYS A 1094 -6.81 -9.89 45.07
#